data_AF-A0A2I2EXJ6-F1
#
_entry.id   AF-A0A2I2EXJ6-F1
#
_cell.length_a   1.000
_cell.length_b   1.000
_cell.length_c   1.000
_cell.angle_alpha   90.00
_cell.angle_beta   90.00
_cell.angle_gamma   90.00
#
_symmetry.space_group_name_H-M   'P 1'
#
loop_
_entity.id
_entity.type
_entity.pdbx_description
1 polymer ?
#
loop_
_entity_poly.entity_id
_entity_poly.type
_entity_poly.pdbx_seq_one_letter_code
_entity_poly.pdbx_strand_id
1 'polypeptide(L)'
;MESLLQQSRAMCPFLKRTSPGALRTLATATRPTASPGGGTMSNLQVLARRCPVMSKALAVQSARLAGAKRFTSAAAGVPGRNVRTQPRRDLHATAGPGANLSQGVYKKEEARAEQPKYTRPNPSPGLNVGAGPRPQAPATARFDYSAFYRGELEKKHQDKSYRYFNNINRLAREFPRAHTASPEERVTVWCSNDYLGMGRNPEVLDTMHHTLDTYGAGAGGTRNISGHNQHAVGLENTLARLHGKDGALVFSSCYVANDATLATLGSKMPDCVILSDSLNHASMIQGIRHSGARKMVFRHNDMADLEAKLASLPAHVPKIIAFESVYSMCGSIAPIERICDLADQYGAITFLDEVHAVGMYGPHGAGVAEHLDYEVYASQDTPNPLSTRGTIMDRIDIITGTLGKAYGCVGGYIAGSAALVDTIRSLAPGFIFTTSLPPATMAGADAAIRYQARHQGDRVLQQLHTRAVKAALSDHDIPVIPNPSHIVPLLVGDAELAKQASDRLLDQHGIYVQAINYPTVPRGEERLRITPTPGHVQEHRDHLVSAVRSVWRDLGIRRTSDWAAQGGFVGVGVPGAEAANAPIWDNTQLGLQPHETVDAALARERPAPASIPHMQTGGATVSPAAAGIASAVGVAA
;
A
#
# COMPACT_ATOMS: atom_id res chain seq x y z
N MET A 1 41.45 -28.43 12.65
CA MET A 1 41.78 -27.02 12.91
C MET A 1 42.37 -26.33 11.67
N GLU A 2 43.20 -27.02 10.88
CA GLU A 2 43.78 -26.48 9.63
C GLU A 2 42.78 -26.28 8.48
N SER A 3 41.77 -27.16 8.31
CA SER A 3 40.74 -27.01 7.27
C SER A 3 39.86 -25.76 7.46
N LEU A 4 39.45 -25.51 8.71
CA LEU A 4 38.72 -24.29 9.11
C LEU A 4 39.57 -23.02 8.88
N LEU A 5 40.87 -23.08 9.17
CA LEU A 5 41.81 -21.98 8.91
C LEU A 5 41.99 -21.70 7.41
N GLN A 6 42.01 -22.73 6.56
CA GLN A 6 42.05 -22.59 5.11
C GLN A 6 40.77 -21.96 4.54
N GLN A 7 39.59 -22.42 4.97
CA GLN A 7 38.30 -21.81 4.60
C GLN A 7 38.21 -20.34 5.06
N SER A 8 38.66 -20.06 6.29
CA SER A 8 38.67 -18.70 6.85
C SER A 8 39.56 -17.74 6.05
N ARG A 9 40.71 -18.22 5.58
CA ARG A 9 41.65 -17.47 4.72
C ARG A 9 41.10 -17.24 3.32
N ALA A 10 40.27 -18.13 2.80
CA ALA A 10 39.64 -17.96 1.49
C ALA A 10 38.56 -16.85 1.51
N MET A 11 37.85 -16.68 2.62
CA MET A 11 36.72 -15.74 2.73
C MET A 11 37.08 -14.35 3.28
N CYS A 12 38.21 -14.20 3.98
CA CYS A 12 38.62 -12.92 4.55
C CYS A 12 39.92 -12.40 3.91
N PRO A 13 39.87 -11.36 3.06
CA PRO A 13 41.06 -10.80 2.41
C PRO A 13 42.15 -10.34 3.39
N PHE A 14 41.76 -9.92 4.60
CA PHE A 14 42.68 -9.56 5.67
C PHE A 14 43.44 -10.78 6.23
N LEU A 15 42.74 -11.88 6.53
CA LEU A 15 43.37 -13.12 6.98
C LEU A 15 44.22 -13.78 5.87
N LYS A 16 43.86 -13.57 4.60
CA LYS A 16 44.62 -14.05 3.44
C LYS A 16 45.97 -13.36 3.28
N ARG A 17 46.04 -12.05 3.57
CA ARG A 17 47.23 -11.20 3.34
C ARG A 17 48.12 -11.02 4.58
N THR A 18 47.64 -11.40 5.76
CA THR A 18 48.37 -11.21 7.02
C THR A 18 49.14 -12.48 7.40
N SER A 19 50.44 -12.34 7.65
CA SER A 19 51.29 -13.48 8.01
C SER A 19 50.87 -14.09 9.37
N PRO A 20 51.11 -15.40 9.59
CA PRO A 20 50.84 -16.05 10.88
C PRO A 20 51.56 -15.40 12.08
N GLY A 21 52.72 -14.78 11.84
CA GLY A 21 53.45 -14.03 12.86
C GLY A 21 52.72 -12.75 13.25
N ALA A 22 52.29 -11.96 12.26
CA ALA A 22 51.54 -10.73 12.49
C ALA A 22 50.17 -10.98 13.15
N LEU A 23 49.46 -12.07 12.78
CA LEU A 23 48.21 -12.45 13.44
C LEU A 23 48.41 -12.80 14.93
N ARG A 24 49.53 -13.45 15.29
CA ARG A 24 49.86 -13.75 16.70
C ARG A 24 50.16 -12.47 17.49
N THR A 25 50.89 -11.53 16.89
CA THR A 25 51.16 -10.21 17.50
C THR A 25 49.88 -9.37 17.67
N LEU A 26 48.93 -9.48 16.74
CA LEU A 26 47.66 -8.77 16.84
C LEU A 26 46.68 -9.43 17.83
N ALA A 27 46.78 -10.74 18.03
CA ALA A 27 45.95 -11.50 18.95
C ALA A 27 46.37 -11.32 20.43
N THR A 28 47.58 -10.81 20.69
CA THR A 28 48.07 -10.56 22.05
C THR A 28 47.37 -9.33 22.65
N ALA A 29 46.74 -9.50 23.80
CA ALA A 29 46.01 -8.43 24.49
C ALA A 29 46.97 -7.57 25.33
N THR A 30 47.02 -6.26 25.09
CA THR A 30 47.73 -5.31 25.94
C THR A 30 46.77 -4.69 26.95
N ARG A 31 47.11 -4.75 28.25
CA ARG A 31 46.42 -3.99 29.32
C ARG A 31 46.72 -2.50 29.16
N PRO A 32 45.74 -1.60 29.04
CA PRO A 32 45.95 -0.21 29.38
C PRO A 32 45.98 -0.09 30.90
N THR A 33 46.98 0.60 31.44
CA THR A 33 46.95 1.10 32.81
C THR A 33 45.75 2.04 32.98
N ALA A 34 44.95 1.77 34.02
CA ALA A 34 43.77 2.52 34.50
C ALA A 34 42.44 2.33 33.75
N SER A 35 41.66 1.31 34.16
CA SER A 35 40.19 1.43 34.31
C SER A 35 39.64 0.24 35.13
N PRO A 36 38.95 0.45 36.26
CA PRO A 36 38.31 -0.62 37.01
C PRO A 36 36.98 -1.00 36.33
N GLY A 37 36.97 -2.08 35.56
CA GLY A 37 35.74 -2.71 35.04
C GLY A 37 35.71 -3.08 33.55
N GLY A 38 36.72 -2.73 32.75
CA GLY A 38 36.79 -3.05 31.32
C GLY A 38 37.61 -4.30 31.02
N GLY A 39 37.03 -5.30 30.32
CA GLY A 39 37.76 -6.47 29.84
C GLY A 39 38.85 -6.12 28.81
N THR A 40 39.96 -6.85 28.83
CA THR A 40 41.08 -6.69 27.89
C THR A 40 40.67 -7.05 26.46
N MET A 41 40.93 -6.17 25.48
CA MET A 41 40.75 -6.48 24.06
C MET A 41 42.10 -6.50 23.32
N SER A 42 42.24 -7.43 22.36
CA SER A 42 43.42 -7.50 21.49
C SER A 42 43.28 -6.56 20.27
N ASN A 43 44.40 -6.19 19.66
CA ASN A 43 44.40 -5.35 18.45
C ASN A 43 43.63 -6.01 17.29
N LEU A 44 43.62 -7.35 17.23
CA LEU A 44 42.83 -8.11 16.28
C LEU A 44 41.31 -7.90 16.48
N GLN A 45 40.83 -7.82 17.72
CA GLN A 45 39.41 -7.56 18.01
C GLN A 45 39.01 -6.13 17.65
N VAL A 46 39.91 -5.16 17.82
CA VAL A 46 39.69 -3.77 17.41
C VAL A 46 39.55 -3.67 15.88
N LEU A 47 40.42 -4.35 15.13
CA LEU A 47 40.35 -4.40 13.67
C LEU A 47 39.09 -5.14 13.20
N ALA A 48 38.71 -6.24 13.86
CA ALA A 48 37.50 -6.99 13.53
C ALA A 48 36.21 -6.17 13.72
N ARG A 49 36.16 -5.27 14.71
CA ARG A 49 35.01 -4.35 14.90
C ARG A 49 34.87 -3.29 13.81
N ARG A 50 35.93 -3.02 13.04
CA ARG A 50 35.89 -2.10 11.89
C ARG A 50 35.53 -2.82 10.58
N CYS A 51 35.53 -4.15 10.57
CA CYS A 51 35.11 -4.94 9.42
C CYS A 51 33.57 -4.97 9.35
N PRO A 52 32.93 -4.59 8.23
CA PRO A 52 31.46 -4.53 8.10
C PRO A 52 30.75 -5.88 8.32
N VAL A 53 31.49 -6.98 8.12
CA VAL A 53 30.98 -8.35 8.27
C VAL A 53 31.23 -8.86 9.70
N MET A 54 32.46 -8.74 10.20
CA MET A 54 32.83 -9.26 11.53
C MET A 54 32.30 -8.40 12.68
N SER A 55 32.06 -7.10 12.48
CA SER A 55 31.48 -6.22 13.50
C SER A 55 30.06 -6.64 13.88
N LYS A 56 29.24 -7.03 12.88
CA LYS A 56 27.89 -7.56 13.08
C LYS A 56 27.93 -8.90 13.82
N ALA A 57 28.83 -9.80 13.43
CA ALA A 57 29.00 -11.09 14.10
C ALA A 57 29.46 -10.94 15.56
N LEU A 58 30.41 -10.03 15.84
CA LEU A 58 30.88 -9.74 17.19
C LEU A 58 29.83 -9.06 18.06
N ALA A 59 28.98 -8.20 17.48
CA ALA A 59 27.87 -7.58 18.19
C ALA A 59 26.83 -8.63 18.63
N VAL A 60 26.49 -9.57 17.74
CA VAL A 60 25.60 -10.71 18.05
C VAL A 60 26.20 -11.61 19.12
N GLN A 61 27.49 -11.93 19.06
CA GLN A 61 28.16 -12.78 20.04
C GLN A 61 28.29 -12.08 21.41
N SER A 62 28.57 -10.78 21.44
CA SER A 62 28.63 -9.99 22.67
C SER A 62 27.26 -9.91 23.36
N ALA A 63 26.18 -9.78 22.58
CA ALA A 63 24.81 -9.84 23.10
C ALA A 63 24.46 -11.22 23.68
N ARG A 64 24.90 -12.31 23.02
CA ARG A 64 24.74 -13.68 23.55
C ARG A 64 25.49 -13.91 24.87
N LEU A 65 26.72 -13.42 24.99
CA LEU A 65 27.52 -13.53 26.21
C LEU A 65 26.99 -12.67 27.36
N ALA A 66 26.37 -11.52 27.06
CA ALA A 66 25.69 -10.69 28.05
C ALA A 66 24.40 -11.36 28.59
N GLY A 67 23.70 -12.13 27.75
CA GLY A 67 22.52 -12.91 28.15
C GLY A 67 22.84 -14.13 29.04
N ALA A 68 24.04 -14.69 28.95
CA ALA A 68 24.44 -15.88 29.70
C ALA A 68 24.87 -15.61 31.16
N LYS A 69 24.96 -14.35 31.61
CA LYS A 69 25.41 -13.99 32.98
C LYS A 69 24.30 -13.87 34.03
N ARG A 70 23.10 -14.40 33.77
CA ARG A 70 22.07 -14.57 34.79
C ARG A 70 21.66 -16.04 34.82
N PHE A 71 22.41 -16.89 35.51
CA PHE A 71 21.96 -18.13 36.16
C PHE A 71 23.20 -18.88 36.70
N THR A 72 23.35 -18.86 38.03
CA THR A 72 24.22 -19.66 38.96
C THR A 72 24.42 -18.73 40.17
N SER A 73 24.05 -19.05 41.41
CA SER A 73 24.17 -20.30 42.18
C SER A 73 23.16 -20.34 43.35
N ALA A 74 22.77 -21.55 43.75
CA ALA A 74 21.91 -21.87 44.89
C ALA A 74 22.68 -22.04 46.23
N ALA A 75 21.92 -21.84 47.33
CA ALA A 75 21.95 -22.51 48.65
C ALA A 75 23.26 -22.64 49.47
N ALA A 76 23.31 -21.98 50.65
CA ALA A 76 23.76 -22.49 51.95
C ALA A 76 23.37 -21.49 53.07
N GLY A 77 22.98 -21.97 54.26
CA GLY A 77 22.19 -21.23 55.25
C GLY A 77 22.88 -20.58 56.47
N VAL A 78 21.98 -20.06 57.33
CA VAL A 78 22.05 -19.60 58.75
C VAL A 78 22.60 -18.16 59.06
N PRO A 79 22.24 -17.49 60.20
CA PRO A 79 21.18 -16.47 60.23
C PRO A 79 21.57 -15.10 60.85
N GLY A 80 20.72 -14.08 60.61
CA GLY A 80 20.38 -13.04 61.60
C GLY A 80 21.23 -11.76 61.69
N ARG A 81 20.65 -10.61 61.30
CA ARG A 81 20.51 -9.40 62.16
C ARG A 81 19.73 -8.27 61.47
N ASN A 82 18.67 -7.82 62.13
CA ASN A 82 17.95 -6.57 61.85
C ASN A 82 18.78 -5.35 62.27
N VAL A 83 18.85 -4.29 61.44
CA VAL A 83 18.81 -2.87 61.89
C VAL A 83 18.21 -1.95 60.78
N ARG A 84 16.96 -1.53 61.05
CA ARG A 84 16.27 -0.23 60.84
C ARG A 84 16.74 0.88 59.84
N THR A 85 15.76 1.30 59.00
CA THR A 85 15.25 2.67 58.64
C THR A 85 16.22 3.70 58.01
N GLN A 86 15.89 4.48 56.95
CA GLN A 86 14.67 5.27 56.64
C GLN A 86 14.74 5.82 55.16
N PRO A 87 13.85 6.71 54.63
CA PRO A 87 12.82 6.35 53.64
C PRO A 87 12.92 7.01 52.25
N ARG A 88 11.94 6.62 51.41
CA ARG A 88 11.55 7.08 50.07
C ARG A 88 11.56 8.60 49.87
N ARG A 89 11.89 9.04 48.65
CA ARG A 89 11.50 10.35 48.09
C ARG A 89 10.28 10.18 47.18
N ASP A 90 9.22 10.89 47.56
CA ASP A 90 7.99 11.07 46.80
C ASP A 90 8.19 12.01 45.61
N LEU A 91 7.55 11.66 44.49
CA LEU A 91 7.29 12.53 43.36
C LEU A 91 5.98 13.29 43.66
N HIS A 92 6.08 14.59 43.90
CA HIS A 92 4.91 15.46 43.94
C HIS A 92 4.64 16.08 42.57
N ALA A 93 3.41 15.91 42.11
CA ALA A 93 2.74 16.70 41.09
C ALA A 93 2.26 18.03 41.69
N THR A 94 2.18 19.08 40.86
CA THR A 94 1.18 20.14 41.02
C THR A 94 0.73 20.65 39.65
N ALA A 95 -0.59 20.79 39.56
CA ALA A 95 -1.38 21.22 38.42
C ALA A 95 -1.24 22.72 38.11
N GLY A 96 -1.47 23.10 36.87
CA GLY A 96 -1.76 24.48 36.46
C GLY A 96 -3.21 24.61 35.98
N PRO A 97 -3.98 25.62 36.42
CA PRO A 97 -5.34 25.86 35.97
C PRO A 97 -5.41 26.80 34.75
N GLY A 98 -6.45 26.59 33.93
CA GLY A 98 -7.27 27.66 33.35
C GLY A 98 -6.66 28.54 32.26
N ALA A 99 -7.06 28.28 31.02
CA ALA A 99 -7.09 29.30 29.98
C ALA A 99 -8.29 30.23 30.19
N ASN A 100 -8.09 31.55 30.15
CA ASN A 100 -9.07 32.46 29.57
C ASN A 100 -8.44 33.74 29.01
N LEU A 101 -9.14 34.26 28.01
CA LEU A 101 -8.78 35.20 26.94
C LEU A 101 -8.68 36.67 27.35
N SER A 102 -7.85 37.45 26.64
CA SER A 102 -8.25 38.79 26.17
C SER A 102 -7.39 39.30 25.01
N GLN A 103 -8.08 39.91 24.04
CA GLN A 103 -7.57 40.59 22.86
C GLN A 103 -6.92 41.93 23.22
N GLY A 104 -5.81 42.29 22.56
CA GLY A 104 -5.26 43.63 22.70
C GLY A 104 -4.00 43.88 21.88
N VAL A 105 -4.20 44.44 20.68
CA VAL A 105 -3.34 45.45 20.03
C VAL A 105 -1.83 45.14 19.92
N TYR A 106 -1.41 44.79 18.71
CA TYR A 106 -0.03 45.05 18.25
C TYR A 106 0.23 46.57 18.30
N LYS A 107 1.00 47.03 19.27
CA LYS A 107 1.73 48.29 19.20
C LYS A 107 3.22 48.03 19.36
N LYS A 108 3.93 48.40 18.30
CA LYS A 108 5.39 48.42 18.19
C LYS A 108 5.87 49.67 18.94
N GLU A 109 6.35 49.52 20.17
CA GLU A 109 7.11 50.56 20.85
C GLU A 109 8.47 50.00 21.28
N GLU A 110 9.50 50.69 20.79
CA GLU A 110 10.89 50.47 21.11
C GLU A 110 11.14 50.83 22.58
N ALA A 111 11.40 49.83 23.41
CA ALA A 111 12.03 50.03 24.71
C ALA A 111 13.25 49.11 24.80
N ARG A 112 14.44 49.70 24.61
CA ARG A 112 15.72 49.10 25.00
C ARG A 112 15.70 48.87 26.51
N ALA A 113 15.35 47.67 26.96
CA ALA A 113 15.64 47.21 28.31
C ALA A 113 17.04 46.60 28.33
N GLU A 114 17.95 47.19 29.10
CA GLU A 114 19.28 46.62 29.35
C GLU A 114 19.16 45.22 29.95
N GLN A 115 19.74 44.22 29.30
CA GLN A 115 19.86 42.89 29.88
C GLN A 115 20.84 42.92 31.06
N PRO A 116 20.49 42.35 32.23
CA PRO A 116 21.42 42.25 33.35
C PRO A 116 22.62 41.37 32.95
N LYS A 117 23.83 41.92 33.11
CA LYS A 117 25.09 41.19 32.90
C LYS A 117 25.18 40.05 33.91
N TYR A 118 24.91 38.83 33.45
CA TYR A 118 25.18 37.63 34.22
C TYR A 118 26.69 37.34 34.17
N THR A 119 27.44 37.78 35.20
CA THR A 119 28.83 37.35 35.40
C THR A 119 28.85 35.87 35.75
N ARG A 120 29.36 35.04 34.84
CA ARG A 120 29.64 33.62 35.12
C ARG A 120 30.68 33.52 36.24
N PRO A 121 30.47 32.68 37.28
CA PRO A 121 31.53 32.38 38.23
C PRO A 121 32.69 31.69 37.50
N ASN A 122 33.93 32.06 37.84
CA ASN A 122 35.13 31.40 37.31
C ASN A 122 35.04 29.88 37.55
N PRO A 123 35.26 29.04 36.52
CA PRO A 123 35.29 27.61 36.71
C PRO A 123 36.51 27.23 37.54
N SER A 124 36.31 26.45 38.60
CA SER A 124 37.37 25.70 39.28
C SER A 124 38.20 24.93 38.25
N PRO A 125 39.51 24.67 38.48
CA PRO A 125 40.34 23.95 37.52
C PRO A 125 39.86 22.51 37.42
N GLY A 126 38.97 22.26 36.46
CA GLY A 126 38.41 20.96 36.14
C GLY A 126 39.47 20.06 35.53
N LEU A 127 39.44 18.80 35.93
CA LEU A 127 40.19 17.70 35.33
C LEU A 127 40.20 17.82 33.80
N ASN A 128 41.39 17.92 33.24
CA ASN A 128 41.63 18.07 31.81
C ASN A 128 41.25 16.74 31.12
N VAL A 129 39.97 16.56 30.81
CA VAL A 129 39.51 15.45 29.96
C VAL A 129 39.98 15.77 28.56
N GLY A 130 41.19 15.32 28.21
CA GLY A 130 41.81 15.57 26.92
C GLY A 130 40.82 15.28 25.79
N ALA A 131 40.53 16.28 24.96
CA ALA A 131 39.73 16.08 23.77
C ALA A 131 40.47 15.08 22.88
N GLY A 132 39.96 13.85 22.79
CA GLY A 132 40.55 12.83 21.93
C GLY A 132 40.69 13.34 20.49
N PRO A 133 41.65 12.81 19.71
CA PRO A 133 41.93 13.31 18.37
C PRO A 133 40.64 13.32 17.54
N ARG A 134 40.22 14.52 17.11
CA ARG A 134 39.10 14.66 16.18
C ARG A 134 39.52 14.01 14.87
N PRO A 135 38.81 12.98 14.38
CA PRO A 135 39.16 12.35 13.11
C PRO A 135 39.08 13.41 12.01
N GLN A 136 40.22 13.70 11.38
CA GLN A 136 40.25 14.58 10.21
C GLN A 136 39.62 13.86 9.03
N ALA A 137 38.73 14.55 8.31
CA ALA A 137 38.16 14.01 7.08
C ALA A 137 39.29 13.78 6.05
N PRO A 138 39.28 12.66 5.30
CA PRO A 138 40.29 12.39 4.29
C PRO A 138 40.42 13.54 3.28
N ALA A 139 41.64 13.83 2.84
CA ALA A 139 41.93 14.88 1.84
C ALA A 139 41.49 14.49 0.40
N THR A 140 40.81 13.36 0.23
CA THR A 140 40.30 12.90 -1.07
C THR A 140 39.17 13.80 -1.55
N ALA A 141 39.07 13.98 -2.87
CA ALA A 141 37.93 14.64 -3.49
C ALA A 141 36.62 14.02 -2.98
N ARG A 142 35.67 14.88 -2.60
CA ARG A 142 34.34 14.43 -2.19
C ARG A 142 33.60 13.85 -3.39
N PHE A 143 32.75 12.88 -3.14
CA PHE A 143 31.84 12.39 -4.17
C PHE A 143 30.90 13.53 -4.63
N ASP A 144 30.79 13.73 -5.94
CA ASP A 144 29.87 14.72 -6.50
C ASP A 144 28.47 14.10 -6.62
N TYR A 145 27.69 14.28 -5.56
CA TYR A 145 26.30 13.85 -5.50
C TYR A 145 25.44 14.51 -6.58
N SER A 146 25.67 15.77 -6.91
CA SER A 146 24.88 16.51 -7.90
C SER A 146 25.13 15.98 -9.31
N ALA A 147 26.37 15.63 -9.65
CA ALA A 147 26.68 14.97 -10.91
C ALA A 147 25.99 13.60 -11.02
N PHE A 148 25.97 12.81 -9.94
CA PHE A 148 25.24 11.55 -9.90
C PHE A 148 23.74 11.74 -10.15
N TYR A 149 23.08 12.69 -9.46
CA TYR A 149 21.65 12.95 -9.67
C TYR A 149 21.33 13.35 -11.11
N ARG A 150 22.11 14.27 -11.68
CA ARG A 150 21.94 14.67 -13.09
C ARG A 150 22.15 13.48 -14.03
N GLY A 151 23.14 12.63 -13.77
CA GLY A 151 23.38 11.41 -14.54
C GLY A 151 22.20 10.44 -14.52
N GLU A 152 21.55 10.24 -13.36
CA GLU A 152 20.36 9.37 -13.27
C GLU A 152 19.13 9.98 -13.96
N LEU A 153 18.94 11.30 -13.87
CA LEU A 153 17.84 11.99 -14.54
C LEU A 153 18.02 12.02 -16.07
N GLU A 154 19.25 12.23 -16.54
CA GLU A 154 19.59 12.22 -17.96
C GLU A 154 19.26 10.85 -18.58
N LYS A 155 19.53 9.73 -17.88
CA LYS A 155 19.10 8.40 -18.33
C LYS A 155 17.59 8.31 -18.55
N LYS A 156 16.79 8.92 -17.68
CA LYS A 156 15.32 8.97 -17.78
C LYS A 156 14.83 9.85 -18.93
N HIS A 157 15.55 10.91 -19.25
CA HIS A 157 15.25 11.75 -20.41
C HIS A 157 15.65 11.07 -21.73
N GLN A 158 16.77 10.35 -21.75
CA GLN A 158 17.25 9.60 -22.92
C GLN A 158 16.35 8.41 -23.25
N ASP A 159 15.93 7.64 -22.25
CA ASP A 159 15.03 6.48 -22.45
C ASP A 159 13.54 6.87 -22.52
N LYS A 160 13.24 8.18 -22.49
CA LYS A 160 11.90 8.78 -22.55
C LYS A 160 10.95 8.31 -21.44
N SER A 161 11.47 7.75 -20.34
CA SER A 161 10.66 7.29 -19.19
C SER A 161 10.52 8.35 -18.08
N TYR A 162 11.12 9.54 -18.24
CA TYR A 162 10.87 10.67 -17.35
C TYR A 162 9.38 11.04 -17.35
N ARG A 163 8.81 11.22 -16.15
CA ARG A 163 7.37 11.44 -15.98
C ARG A 163 7.09 12.91 -15.70
N TYR A 164 6.25 13.51 -16.52
CA TYR A 164 5.58 14.77 -16.22
C TYR A 164 4.18 14.45 -15.70
N PHE A 165 3.83 14.97 -14.52
CA PHE A 165 2.53 14.70 -13.92
C PHE A 165 1.51 15.74 -14.39
N ASN A 166 0.36 15.26 -14.84
CA ASN A 166 -0.77 16.11 -15.21
C ASN A 166 -1.50 16.58 -13.94
N ASN A 167 -1.70 17.89 -13.81
CA ASN A 167 -2.48 18.46 -12.71
C ASN A 167 -3.98 18.24 -13.01
N ILE A 168 -4.59 17.28 -12.33
CA ILE A 168 -5.99 16.88 -12.54
C ILE A 168 -6.73 16.87 -11.20
N ASN A 169 -7.72 17.75 -11.09
CA ASN A 169 -8.51 17.97 -9.89
C ASN A 169 -9.93 17.43 -10.09
N ARG A 170 -10.18 16.22 -9.58
CA ARG A 170 -11.46 15.51 -9.77
C ARG A 170 -12.60 16.22 -9.04
N LEU A 171 -13.77 16.32 -9.67
CA LEU A 171 -14.91 17.05 -9.15
C LEU A 171 -15.96 16.09 -8.59
N ALA A 172 -16.18 16.11 -7.27
CA ALA A 172 -17.12 15.20 -6.63
C ALA A 172 -18.56 15.33 -7.17
N ARG A 173 -19.01 16.56 -7.46
CA ARG A 173 -20.37 16.85 -7.94
C ARG A 173 -20.56 16.63 -9.45
N GLU A 174 -19.47 16.49 -10.20
CA GLU A 174 -19.49 16.35 -11.66
C GLU A 174 -18.81 15.05 -12.11
N PHE A 175 -18.68 14.04 -11.24
CA PHE A 175 -18.01 12.78 -11.56
C PHE A 175 -18.57 12.17 -12.86
N PRO A 176 -17.72 11.76 -13.84
CA PRO A 176 -16.27 11.56 -13.76
C PRO A 176 -15.41 12.74 -14.28
N ARG A 177 -15.93 13.97 -14.24
CA ARG A 177 -15.22 15.18 -14.70
C ARG A 177 -14.16 15.66 -13.70
N ALA A 178 -13.19 16.39 -14.23
CA ALA A 178 -12.14 17.08 -13.50
C ALA A 178 -11.82 18.43 -14.16
N HIS A 179 -10.98 19.23 -13.52
CA HIS A 179 -10.32 20.35 -14.17
C HIS A 179 -8.80 20.22 -14.15
N THR A 180 -8.13 20.90 -15.07
CA THR A 180 -6.66 20.93 -15.15
C THR A 180 -6.09 21.89 -14.09
N ALA A 181 -4.94 22.52 -14.36
CA ALA A 181 -4.48 23.66 -13.57
C ALA A 181 -5.45 24.86 -13.64
N SER A 182 -6.20 25.01 -14.74
CA SER A 182 -7.26 26.02 -14.87
C SER A 182 -8.60 25.43 -14.42
N PRO A 183 -9.33 26.08 -13.49
CA PRO A 183 -10.68 25.68 -13.11
C PRO A 183 -11.70 25.75 -14.25
N GLU A 184 -11.43 26.46 -15.34
CA GLU A 184 -12.32 26.61 -16.49
C GLU A 184 -12.15 25.45 -17.49
N GLU A 185 -10.96 24.86 -17.54
CA GLU A 185 -10.62 23.78 -18.46
C GLU A 185 -11.08 22.43 -17.89
N ARG A 186 -12.27 22.00 -18.31
CA ARG A 186 -12.91 20.75 -17.88
C ARG A 186 -12.54 19.56 -18.77
N VAL A 187 -12.19 18.44 -18.14
CA VAL A 187 -11.84 17.18 -18.80
C VAL A 187 -12.66 16.01 -18.25
N THR A 188 -12.86 14.96 -19.04
CA THR A 188 -13.43 13.68 -18.58
C THR A 188 -12.31 12.70 -18.24
N VAL A 189 -12.31 12.18 -17.01
CA VAL A 189 -11.25 11.29 -16.52
C VAL A 189 -11.60 9.82 -16.75
N TRP A 190 -10.81 9.16 -17.59
CA TRP A 190 -11.02 7.76 -18.00
C TRP A 190 -9.96 6.78 -17.47
N CYS A 191 -8.99 7.26 -16.68
CA CYS A 191 -7.91 6.43 -16.12
C CYS A 191 -7.84 6.50 -14.58
N SER A 192 -8.92 6.91 -13.92
CA SER A 192 -9.04 6.90 -12.46
C SER A 192 -9.30 5.48 -11.96
N ASN A 193 -8.66 5.10 -10.84
CA ASN A 193 -8.98 3.84 -10.16
C ASN A 193 -10.08 3.98 -9.10
N ASP A 194 -10.74 5.13 -8.99
CA ASP A 194 -11.99 5.29 -8.22
C ASP A 194 -13.15 4.64 -9.00
N TYR A 195 -13.08 3.32 -9.12
CA TYR A 195 -13.80 2.51 -10.10
C TYR A 195 -15.32 2.59 -9.99
N LEU A 196 -15.82 2.79 -8.78
CA LEU A 196 -17.25 2.86 -8.47
C LEU A 196 -17.68 4.29 -8.10
N GLY A 197 -16.76 5.26 -8.14
CA GLY A 197 -17.04 6.64 -7.75
C GLY A 197 -17.36 6.79 -6.25
N MET A 198 -16.81 5.93 -5.40
CA MET A 198 -17.02 6.02 -3.95
C MET A 198 -16.34 7.25 -3.35
N GLY A 199 -15.33 7.82 -4.02
CA GLY A 199 -14.71 9.08 -3.62
C GLY A 199 -15.66 10.29 -3.66
N ARG A 200 -16.86 10.15 -4.26
CA ARG A 200 -17.91 11.16 -4.28
C ARG A 200 -19.23 10.70 -3.66
N ASN A 201 -19.29 9.49 -3.11
CA ASN A 201 -20.53 8.93 -2.61
C ASN A 201 -21.02 9.75 -1.39
N PRO A 202 -22.30 10.21 -1.36
CA PRO A 202 -22.79 11.04 -0.27
C PRO A 202 -22.65 10.41 1.12
N GLU A 203 -22.96 9.11 1.27
CA GLU A 203 -22.84 8.40 2.55
C GLU A 203 -21.39 8.37 3.05
N VAL A 204 -20.44 8.20 2.13
CA VAL A 204 -19.00 8.25 2.43
C VAL A 204 -18.59 9.66 2.86
N LEU A 205 -18.95 10.69 2.08
CA LEU A 205 -18.57 12.07 2.37
C LEU A 205 -19.19 12.58 3.67
N ASP A 206 -20.46 12.31 3.91
CA ASP A 206 -21.16 12.71 5.14
C ASP A 206 -20.55 12.04 6.38
N THR A 207 -20.21 10.75 6.27
CA THR A 207 -19.49 10.02 7.33
C THR A 207 -18.12 10.65 7.62
N MET A 208 -17.37 11.01 6.59
CA MET A 208 -16.08 11.67 6.73
C MET A 208 -16.22 13.05 7.37
N HIS A 209 -17.19 13.86 6.95
CA HIS A 209 -17.46 15.19 7.53
C HIS A 209 -17.79 15.09 9.02
N HIS A 210 -18.74 14.23 9.39
CA HIS A 210 -19.10 14.05 10.80
C HIS A 210 -17.91 13.59 11.66
N THR A 211 -17.07 12.70 11.11
CA THR A 211 -15.88 12.22 11.80
C THR A 211 -14.82 13.32 11.94
N LEU A 212 -14.64 14.18 10.92
CA LEU A 212 -13.73 15.33 10.99
C LEU A 212 -14.16 16.33 12.08
N ASP A 213 -15.45 16.64 12.16
CA ASP A 213 -15.98 17.59 13.14
C ASP A 213 -15.79 17.08 14.58
N THR A 214 -15.85 15.76 14.77
CA THR A 214 -15.76 15.13 16.09
C THR A 214 -14.32 14.82 16.52
N TYR A 215 -13.50 14.30 15.62
CA TYR A 215 -12.17 13.73 15.94
C TYR A 215 -11.00 14.51 15.33
N GLY A 216 -11.27 15.52 14.50
CA GLY A 216 -10.25 16.29 13.81
C GLY A 216 -9.57 15.51 12.66
N ALA A 217 -8.46 16.06 12.17
CA ALA A 217 -7.81 15.58 10.95
C ALA A 217 -6.94 14.32 11.16
N GLY A 218 -5.82 14.44 11.87
CA GLY A 218 -4.85 13.34 12.01
C GLY A 218 -5.10 12.47 13.24
N ALA A 219 -4.69 11.19 13.18
CA ALA A 219 -4.74 10.30 14.35
C ALA A 219 -3.79 10.71 15.49
N GLY A 220 -2.81 11.58 15.22
CA GLY A 220 -1.91 12.14 16.25
C GLY A 220 -0.83 11.20 16.77
N GLY A 221 -0.74 9.96 16.28
CA GLY A 221 0.30 9.03 16.71
C GLY A 221 0.28 7.68 15.99
N THR A 222 1.19 6.78 16.38
CA THR A 222 1.25 5.41 15.86
C THR A 222 0.14 4.55 16.48
N ARG A 223 -0.10 3.35 15.94
CA ARG A 223 -1.07 2.43 16.54
C ARG A 223 -0.82 2.16 18.03
N ASN A 224 0.44 2.09 18.46
CA ASN A 224 0.74 1.83 19.88
C ASN A 224 0.70 3.10 20.75
N ILE A 225 0.86 4.29 20.18
CA ILE A 225 0.98 5.55 20.91
C ILE A 225 -0.13 6.48 20.41
N SER A 226 -1.26 6.49 21.14
CA SER A 226 -2.45 7.34 20.93
C SER A 226 -3.14 7.28 19.54
N GLY A 227 -2.64 6.50 18.58
CA GLY A 227 -3.21 6.39 17.23
C GLY A 227 -4.10 5.16 16.97
N HIS A 228 -4.40 4.37 18.01
CA HIS A 228 -5.40 3.30 17.92
C HIS A 228 -6.73 3.78 18.49
N ASN A 229 -7.76 3.78 17.64
CA ASN A 229 -9.08 4.34 17.92
C ASN A 229 -10.18 3.42 17.38
N GLN A 230 -11.43 3.74 17.72
CA GLN A 230 -12.60 2.93 17.31
C GLN A 230 -12.73 2.78 15.79
N HIS A 231 -12.26 3.74 14.99
CA HIS A 231 -12.38 3.68 13.54
C HIS A 231 -11.39 2.67 12.93
N ALA A 232 -10.19 2.55 13.51
CA ALA A 232 -9.25 1.49 13.14
C ALA A 232 -9.83 0.10 13.47
N VAL A 233 -10.37 -0.06 14.68
CA VAL A 233 -10.99 -1.33 15.13
C VAL A 233 -12.21 -1.69 14.27
N GLY A 234 -13.09 -0.73 14.03
CA GLY A 234 -14.30 -0.92 13.23
C GLY A 234 -13.99 -1.33 11.80
N LEU A 235 -13.05 -0.63 11.15
CA LEU A 235 -12.62 -0.94 9.79
C LEU A 235 -11.95 -2.32 9.70
N GLU A 236 -11.08 -2.69 10.64
CA GLU A 236 -10.45 -4.02 10.69
C GLU A 236 -11.51 -5.14 10.85
N ASN A 237 -12.50 -4.94 11.70
CA ASN A 237 -13.61 -5.89 11.84
C ASN A 237 -14.47 -6.01 10.58
N THR A 238 -14.77 -4.88 9.92
CA THR A 238 -15.51 -4.88 8.65
C THR A 238 -14.75 -5.62 7.56
N LEU A 239 -13.43 -5.43 7.46
CA LEU A 239 -12.58 -6.11 6.49
C LEU A 239 -12.46 -7.61 6.77
N ALA A 240 -12.30 -8.01 8.04
CA ALA A 240 -12.28 -9.42 8.44
C ALA A 240 -13.59 -10.11 8.05
N ARG A 241 -14.74 -9.46 8.32
CA ARG A 241 -16.07 -9.97 7.94
C ARG A 241 -16.25 -10.05 6.43
N LEU A 242 -15.83 -9.03 5.68
CA LEU A 242 -15.93 -9.00 4.22
C LEU A 242 -15.29 -10.25 3.59
N HIS A 243 -14.12 -10.64 4.09
CA HIS A 243 -13.35 -11.77 3.56
C HIS A 243 -13.62 -13.11 4.26
N GLY A 244 -14.53 -13.14 5.23
CA GLY A 244 -14.78 -14.33 6.05
C GLY A 244 -13.53 -14.83 6.81
N LYS A 245 -12.64 -13.93 7.23
CA LYS A 245 -11.39 -14.26 7.93
C LYS A 245 -11.45 -13.89 9.41
N ASP A 246 -10.62 -14.55 10.22
CA ASP A 246 -10.55 -14.33 11.66
C ASP A 246 -10.13 -12.90 12.03
N GLY A 247 -9.31 -12.26 11.20
CA GLY A 247 -8.84 -10.90 11.45
C GLY A 247 -8.37 -10.18 10.19
N ALA A 248 -8.24 -8.86 10.32
CA ALA A 248 -7.62 -8.00 9.33
C ALA A 248 -6.75 -6.94 10.00
N LEU A 249 -5.81 -6.36 9.25
CA LEU A 249 -4.89 -5.33 9.72
C LEU A 249 -4.74 -4.22 8.70
N VAL A 250 -4.96 -2.97 9.13
CA VAL A 250 -4.91 -1.80 8.26
C VAL A 250 -3.53 -1.13 8.26
N PHE A 251 -3.06 -0.77 7.06
CA PHE A 251 -1.81 -0.10 6.74
C PHE A 251 -2.05 1.21 5.99
N SER A 252 -1.03 2.06 5.92
CA SER A 252 -1.08 3.35 5.21
C SER A 252 -1.40 3.24 3.71
N SER A 253 -1.04 2.11 3.07
CA SER A 253 -1.41 1.78 1.69
C SER A 253 -1.25 0.29 1.45
N CYS A 254 -1.82 -0.25 0.38
CA CYS A 254 -1.59 -1.65 0.02
C CYS A 254 -0.16 -1.90 -0.49
N TYR A 255 0.53 -0.85 -0.97
CA TYR A 255 1.97 -0.95 -1.22
C TYR A 255 2.71 -1.35 0.06
N VAL A 256 2.42 -0.67 1.17
CA VAL A 256 3.03 -0.97 2.48
C VAL A 256 2.53 -2.31 3.02
N ALA A 257 1.25 -2.65 2.86
CA ALA A 257 0.71 -3.93 3.30
C ALA A 257 1.43 -5.12 2.63
N ASN A 258 1.60 -5.07 1.31
CA ASN A 258 2.31 -6.10 0.56
C ASN A 258 3.79 -6.18 0.93
N ASP A 259 4.49 -5.03 0.91
CA ASP A 259 5.91 -4.96 1.24
C ASP A 259 6.18 -5.49 2.66
N ALA A 260 5.48 -4.95 3.65
CA ALA A 260 5.68 -5.28 5.05
C ALA A 260 5.34 -6.74 5.36
N THR A 261 4.26 -7.28 4.78
CA THR A 261 3.83 -8.66 5.04
C THR A 261 4.79 -9.67 4.42
N LEU A 262 5.10 -9.54 3.13
CA LEU A 262 6.03 -10.44 2.45
C LEU A 262 7.45 -10.34 3.00
N ALA A 263 7.94 -9.13 3.33
CA ALA A 263 9.23 -8.94 3.96
C ALA A 263 9.31 -9.61 5.35
N THR A 264 8.26 -9.46 6.15
CA THR A 264 8.20 -10.03 7.51
C THR A 264 8.14 -11.55 7.45
N LEU A 265 7.23 -12.13 6.67
CA LEU A 265 7.08 -13.59 6.58
C LEU A 265 8.34 -14.24 5.99
N GLY A 266 8.82 -13.76 4.85
CA GLY A 266 9.98 -14.34 4.18
C GLY A 266 11.28 -14.24 5.00
N SER A 267 11.44 -13.21 5.84
CA SER A 267 12.62 -13.06 6.71
C SER A 267 12.55 -13.87 8.01
N LYS A 268 11.36 -14.33 8.42
CA LYS A 268 11.13 -15.05 9.67
C LYS A 268 10.98 -16.56 9.48
N MET A 269 10.39 -17.00 8.37
CA MET A 269 10.27 -18.42 8.07
C MET A 269 11.65 -18.99 7.67
N PRO A 270 12.11 -20.09 8.29
CA PRO A 270 13.42 -20.67 8.00
C PRO A 270 13.47 -21.17 6.55
N ASP A 271 14.51 -20.78 5.82
CA ASP A 271 14.77 -21.18 4.42
C ASP A 271 13.58 -20.98 3.46
N CYS A 272 12.72 -19.99 3.76
CA CYS A 272 11.51 -19.72 3.00
C CYS A 272 11.80 -19.51 1.50
N VAL A 273 10.92 -20.06 0.66
CA VAL A 273 10.91 -19.83 -0.78
C VAL A 273 9.62 -19.12 -1.19
N ILE A 274 9.75 -17.97 -1.84
CA ILE A 274 8.60 -17.25 -2.39
C ILE A 274 8.52 -17.49 -3.89
N LEU A 275 7.41 -18.10 -4.32
CA LEU A 275 7.03 -18.29 -5.70
C LEU A 275 6.18 -17.10 -6.14
N SER A 276 6.65 -16.34 -7.13
CA SER A 276 6.08 -15.05 -7.50
C SER A 276 5.69 -15.06 -8.97
N ASP A 277 4.43 -14.77 -9.27
CA ASP A 277 3.98 -14.52 -10.65
C ASP A 277 4.85 -13.42 -11.29
N SER A 278 5.23 -13.62 -12.56
CA SER A 278 6.10 -12.71 -13.30
C SER A 278 5.57 -11.28 -13.48
N LEU A 279 4.25 -11.07 -13.40
CA LEU A 279 3.61 -9.76 -13.52
C LEU A 279 3.18 -9.14 -12.19
N ASN A 280 3.58 -9.72 -11.07
CA ASN A 280 3.30 -9.18 -9.75
C ASN A 280 3.69 -7.70 -9.61
N HIS A 281 2.82 -6.94 -8.95
CA HIS A 281 3.00 -5.54 -8.66
C HIS A 281 4.32 -5.25 -7.92
N ALA A 282 4.87 -4.06 -8.17
CA ALA A 282 6.14 -3.60 -7.61
C ALA A 282 6.20 -3.71 -6.07
N SER A 283 5.09 -3.50 -5.36
CA SER A 283 5.04 -3.62 -3.89
C SER A 283 5.34 -5.04 -3.41
N MET A 284 4.80 -6.06 -4.07
CA MET A 284 5.10 -7.46 -3.76
C MET A 284 6.55 -7.79 -4.10
N ILE A 285 7.03 -7.34 -5.26
CA ILE A 285 8.43 -7.51 -5.67
C ILE A 285 9.38 -6.90 -4.63
N GLN A 286 9.09 -5.69 -4.11
CA GLN A 286 9.91 -5.08 -3.06
C GLN A 286 9.86 -5.88 -1.76
N GLY A 287 8.68 -6.29 -1.29
CA GLY A 287 8.56 -7.12 -0.08
C GLY A 287 9.35 -8.41 -0.16
N ILE A 288 9.26 -9.11 -1.29
CA ILE A 288 10.05 -10.32 -1.55
C ILE A 288 11.54 -10.02 -1.53
N ARG A 289 11.99 -8.94 -2.17
CA ARG A 289 13.41 -8.55 -2.17
C ARG A 289 13.90 -8.15 -0.78
N HIS A 290 13.11 -7.41 -0.01
CA HIS A 290 13.43 -6.99 1.34
C HIS A 290 13.48 -8.15 2.33
N SER A 291 12.71 -9.22 2.08
CA SER A 291 12.71 -10.42 2.92
C SER A 291 14.07 -11.14 2.96
N GLY A 292 14.85 -11.07 1.86
CA GLY A 292 16.05 -11.87 1.66
C GLY A 292 15.78 -13.37 1.41
N ALA A 293 14.52 -13.80 1.34
CA ALA A 293 14.12 -15.16 1.04
C ALA A 293 14.51 -15.57 -0.39
N ARG A 294 14.65 -16.88 -0.63
CA ARG A 294 14.85 -17.40 -1.99
C ARG A 294 13.59 -17.10 -2.81
N LYS A 295 13.77 -16.57 -4.03
CA LYS A 295 12.66 -16.28 -4.95
C LYS A 295 12.70 -17.23 -6.15
N MET A 296 11.53 -17.74 -6.56
CA MET A 296 11.33 -18.41 -7.85
C MET A 296 10.21 -17.70 -8.61
N VAL A 297 10.46 -17.23 -9.84
CA VAL A 297 9.44 -16.52 -10.64
C VAL A 297 8.77 -17.51 -11.59
N PHE A 298 7.45 -17.67 -11.51
CA PHE A 298 6.71 -18.46 -12.51
C PHE A 298 6.11 -17.54 -13.58
N ARG A 299 5.98 -18.08 -14.80
CA ARG A 299 5.37 -17.37 -15.93
C ARG A 299 3.94 -16.99 -15.58
N HIS A 300 3.52 -15.82 -16.06
CA HIS A 300 2.24 -15.24 -15.74
C HIS A 300 1.07 -16.23 -15.93
N ASN A 301 0.32 -16.50 -14.86
CA ASN A 301 -0.81 -17.44 -14.84
C ASN A 301 -0.51 -18.87 -15.39
N ASP A 302 0.76 -19.28 -15.46
CA ASP A 302 1.16 -20.59 -15.97
C ASP A 302 1.26 -21.62 -14.83
N MET A 303 0.22 -22.44 -14.70
CA MET A 303 0.13 -23.43 -13.62
C MET A 303 1.12 -24.60 -13.76
N ALA A 304 1.50 -24.95 -14.99
CA ALA A 304 2.49 -26.00 -15.22
C ALA A 304 3.89 -25.55 -14.77
N ASP A 305 4.24 -24.28 -15.05
CA ASP A 305 5.49 -23.69 -14.59
C ASP A 305 5.52 -23.48 -13.08
N LEU A 306 4.40 -23.08 -12.47
CA LEU A 306 4.25 -23.01 -11.03
C LEU A 306 4.44 -24.39 -10.37
N GLU A 307 3.73 -25.41 -10.88
CA GLU A 307 3.82 -26.78 -10.37
C GLU A 307 5.24 -27.34 -10.49
N ALA A 308 5.90 -27.19 -11.63
CA ALA A 308 7.28 -27.65 -11.83
C ALA A 308 8.25 -27.02 -10.81
N LYS A 309 8.03 -25.74 -10.46
CA LYS A 309 8.83 -25.05 -9.43
C LYS A 309 8.52 -25.53 -8.03
N LEU A 310 7.24 -25.73 -7.68
CA LEU A 310 6.82 -26.28 -6.40
C LEU A 310 7.38 -27.70 -6.18
N ALA A 311 7.27 -28.57 -7.19
CA ALA A 311 7.77 -29.94 -7.15
C ALA A 311 9.30 -30.04 -6.99
N SER A 312 10.04 -28.98 -7.34
CA SER A 312 11.49 -28.90 -7.15
C SER A 312 11.92 -28.62 -5.70
N LEU A 313 10.97 -28.30 -4.81
CA LEU A 313 11.24 -27.90 -3.42
C LEU A 313 10.86 -29.02 -2.45
N PRO A 314 11.65 -29.28 -1.39
CA PRO A 314 11.28 -30.24 -0.36
C PRO A 314 9.98 -29.85 0.36
N ALA A 315 9.16 -30.84 0.72
CA ALA A 315 7.88 -30.61 1.38
C ALA A 315 8.00 -29.79 2.67
N HIS A 316 9.04 -30.03 3.48
CA HIS A 316 9.28 -29.36 4.78
C HIS A 316 9.73 -27.90 4.67
N VAL A 317 10.11 -27.41 3.47
CA VAL A 317 10.50 -26.01 3.28
C VAL A 317 9.25 -25.13 3.26
N PRO A 318 9.17 -24.04 4.04
CA PRO A 318 8.07 -23.09 3.96
C PRO A 318 8.00 -22.39 2.60
N LYS A 319 6.81 -22.34 2.00
CA LYS A 319 6.59 -21.81 0.66
C LYS A 319 5.47 -20.77 0.69
N ILE A 320 5.62 -19.67 -0.05
CA ILE A 320 4.57 -18.67 -0.28
C ILE A 320 4.35 -18.56 -1.79
N ILE A 321 3.11 -18.73 -2.26
CA ILE A 321 2.73 -18.43 -3.64
C ILE A 321 2.09 -17.03 -3.66
N ALA A 322 2.76 -16.06 -4.26
CA ALA A 322 2.32 -14.67 -4.33
C ALA A 322 1.85 -14.30 -5.75
N PHE A 323 0.62 -13.83 -5.87
CA PHE A 323 -0.05 -13.51 -7.14
C PHE A 323 -1.18 -12.47 -6.95
N GLU A 324 -1.64 -11.87 -8.05
CA GLU A 324 -2.81 -10.97 -8.06
C GLU A 324 -4.05 -11.72 -8.53
N SER A 325 -5.24 -11.31 -8.08
CA SER A 325 -6.50 -11.80 -8.67
C SER A 325 -6.74 -11.17 -10.04
N VAL A 326 -6.75 -9.83 -10.11
CA VAL A 326 -6.92 -9.04 -11.34
C VAL A 326 -5.65 -8.23 -11.59
N TYR A 327 -4.93 -8.54 -12.67
CA TYR A 327 -3.68 -7.86 -12.97
C TYR A 327 -3.92 -6.49 -13.59
N SER A 328 -3.44 -5.46 -12.89
CA SER A 328 -3.82 -4.07 -13.15
C SER A 328 -3.63 -3.57 -14.59
N MET A 329 -2.62 -4.04 -15.32
CA MET A 329 -2.24 -3.47 -16.62
C MET A 329 -2.83 -4.20 -17.83
N CYS A 330 -2.97 -5.52 -17.76
CA CYS A 330 -3.52 -6.36 -18.83
C CYS A 330 -4.98 -6.77 -18.58
N GLY A 331 -5.46 -6.70 -17.33
CA GLY A 331 -6.81 -7.10 -16.96
C GLY A 331 -7.04 -8.61 -16.92
N SER A 332 -5.98 -9.42 -16.99
CA SER A 332 -6.10 -10.88 -16.82
C SER A 332 -6.55 -11.22 -15.40
N ILE A 333 -7.21 -12.37 -15.25
CA ILE A 333 -7.62 -12.92 -13.96
C ILE A 333 -6.85 -14.21 -13.70
N ALA A 334 -6.33 -14.39 -12.47
CA ALA A 334 -5.60 -15.59 -12.09
C ALA A 334 -6.51 -16.83 -11.99
N PRO A 335 -6.00 -18.03 -12.30
CA PRO A 335 -6.69 -19.30 -12.03
C PRO A 335 -6.59 -19.66 -10.54
N ILE A 336 -7.27 -18.89 -9.68
CA ILE A 336 -7.12 -18.93 -8.21
C ILE A 336 -7.33 -20.33 -7.63
N GLU A 337 -8.38 -21.03 -8.06
CA GLU A 337 -8.68 -22.40 -7.62
C GLU A 337 -7.49 -23.35 -7.84
N ARG A 338 -6.90 -23.31 -9.04
CA ARG A 338 -5.74 -24.16 -9.40
C ARG A 338 -4.50 -23.79 -8.60
N ILE A 339 -4.33 -22.51 -8.25
CA ILE A 339 -3.23 -22.07 -7.38
C ILE A 339 -3.44 -22.60 -5.96
N CYS A 340 -4.67 -22.56 -5.43
CA CYS A 340 -5.00 -23.17 -4.15
C CYS A 340 -4.76 -24.70 -4.17
N ASP A 341 -5.16 -25.40 -5.23
CA ASP A 341 -4.92 -26.85 -5.37
C ASP A 341 -3.42 -27.19 -5.27
N LEU A 342 -2.59 -26.40 -5.96
CA LEU A 342 -1.14 -26.55 -5.91
C LEU A 342 -0.56 -26.15 -4.55
N ALA A 343 -1.13 -25.15 -3.88
CA ALA A 343 -0.74 -24.75 -2.54
C ALA A 343 -0.95 -25.90 -1.55
N ASP A 344 -2.14 -26.52 -1.59
CA ASP A 344 -2.52 -27.67 -0.77
C ASP A 344 -1.62 -28.88 -1.06
N GLN A 345 -1.40 -29.20 -2.34
CA GLN A 345 -0.60 -30.35 -2.78
C GLN A 345 0.87 -30.26 -2.35
N TYR A 346 1.47 -29.06 -2.40
CA TYR A 346 2.91 -28.87 -2.15
C TYR A 346 3.24 -28.21 -0.80
N GLY A 347 2.22 -27.99 0.05
CA GLY A 347 2.38 -27.39 1.37
C GLY A 347 2.93 -25.96 1.29
N ALA A 348 2.26 -25.11 0.53
CA ALA A 348 2.52 -23.67 0.44
C ALA A 348 1.34 -22.88 1.00
N ILE A 349 1.60 -21.67 1.50
CA ILE A 349 0.53 -20.70 1.76
C ILE A 349 0.34 -19.79 0.56
N THR A 350 -0.87 -19.26 0.41
CA THR A 350 -1.27 -18.33 -0.65
C THR A 350 -1.26 -16.89 -0.18
N PHE A 351 -0.65 -16.02 -0.98
CA PHE A 351 -0.68 -14.57 -0.82
C PHE A 351 -1.35 -13.98 -2.05
N LEU A 352 -2.62 -13.58 -1.88
CA LEU A 352 -3.47 -13.09 -2.95
C LEU A 352 -3.67 -11.58 -2.81
N ASP A 353 -3.22 -10.84 -3.82
CA ASP A 353 -3.51 -9.41 -3.95
C ASP A 353 -4.81 -9.20 -4.73
N GLU A 354 -5.86 -8.74 -4.04
CA GLU A 354 -7.20 -8.43 -4.58
C GLU A 354 -7.42 -6.91 -4.77
N VAL A 355 -6.34 -6.12 -4.83
CA VAL A 355 -6.40 -4.65 -4.92
C VAL A 355 -7.22 -4.13 -6.09
N HIS A 356 -7.19 -4.84 -7.22
CA HIS A 356 -7.95 -4.50 -8.43
C HIS A 356 -9.25 -5.29 -8.54
N ALA A 357 -9.75 -5.85 -7.44
CA ALA A 357 -10.96 -6.65 -7.42
C ALA A 357 -11.92 -6.29 -6.30
N VAL A 358 -11.41 -6.01 -5.10
CA VAL A 358 -12.23 -5.60 -3.96
C VAL A 358 -13.14 -4.43 -4.31
N GLY A 359 -14.40 -4.53 -3.91
CA GLY A 359 -15.51 -3.65 -4.26
C GLY A 359 -16.21 -4.00 -5.57
N MET A 360 -15.57 -4.73 -6.50
CA MET A 360 -16.04 -4.90 -7.89
C MET A 360 -16.44 -6.32 -8.30
N TYR A 361 -15.98 -7.34 -7.57
CA TYR A 361 -16.24 -8.75 -7.87
C TYR A 361 -16.83 -9.48 -6.67
N GLY A 362 -17.71 -10.43 -6.98
CA GLY A 362 -18.53 -11.17 -6.04
C GLY A 362 -19.81 -10.41 -5.65
N PRO A 363 -20.78 -11.10 -5.03
CA PRO A 363 -22.08 -10.53 -4.68
C PRO A 363 -21.96 -9.38 -3.67
N HIS A 364 -20.97 -9.38 -2.78
CA HIS A 364 -20.74 -8.30 -1.81
C HIS A 364 -19.50 -7.45 -2.14
N GLY A 365 -18.79 -7.75 -3.23
CA GLY A 365 -17.59 -7.01 -3.58
C GLY A 365 -16.38 -7.41 -2.74
N ALA A 366 -16.27 -8.65 -2.26
CA ALA A 366 -15.08 -9.08 -1.52
C ALA A 366 -13.90 -9.41 -2.44
N GLY A 367 -14.12 -9.68 -3.73
CA GLY A 367 -13.05 -9.93 -4.70
C GLY A 367 -13.36 -11.06 -5.68
N VAL A 368 -12.37 -11.43 -6.49
CA VAL A 368 -12.52 -12.56 -7.43
C VAL A 368 -12.65 -13.87 -6.67
N ALA A 369 -11.95 -14.04 -5.54
CA ALA A 369 -12.06 -15.26 -4.73
C ALA A 369 -13.49 -15.48 -4.22
N GLU A 370 -14.23 -14.42 -3.88
CA GLU A 370 -15.67 -14.49 -3.58
C GLU A 370 -16.49 -14.83 -4.83
N HIS A 371 -16.14 -14.22 -5.96
CA HIS A 371 -16.87 -14.37 -7.21
C HIS A 371 -16.82 -15.78 -7.80
N LEU A 372 -15.74 -16.54 -7.54
CA LEU A 372 -15.62 -17.92 -8.03
C LEU A 372 -16.63 -18.88 -7.38
N ASP A 373 -17.13 -18.57 -6.18
CA ASP A 373 -18.22 -19.28 -5.50
C ASP A 373 -19.47 -18.37 -5.36
N TYR A 374 -19.80 -17.62 -6.41
CA TYR A 374 -20.80 -16.55 -6.39
C TYR A 374 -22.10 -16.92 -5.68
N GLU A 375 -22.71 -18.06 -6.04
CA GLU A 375 -23.99 -18.51 -5.49
C GLU A 375 -23.93 -18.85 -4.00
N VAL A 376 -22.80 -19.39 -3.53
CA VAL A 376 -22.58 -19.66 -2.10
C VAL A 376 -22.56 -18.36 -1.32
N TYR A 377 -21.86 -17.34 -1.83
CA TYR A 377 -21.82 -16.04 -1.19
C TYR A 377 -23.14 -15.29 -1.32
N ALA A 378 -23.81 -15.32 -2.47
CA ALA A 378 -25.11 -14.66 -2.64
C ALA A 378 -26.17 -15.26 -1.69
N SER A 379 -26.05 -16.54 -1.35
CA SER A 379 -26.95 -17.18 -0.38
C SER A 379 -26.78 -16.67 1.07
N GLN A 380 -25.69 -15.96 1.40
CA GLN A 380 -25.44 -15.48 2.77
C GLN A 380 -26.48 -14.46 3.25
N ASP A 381 -27.12 -13.76 2.32
CA ASP A 381 -28.19 -12.79 2.61
C ASP A 381 -29.59 -13.44 2.63
N THR A 382 -29.68 -14.77 2.56
CA THR A 382 -30.94 -15.52 2.56
C THR A 382 -31.18 -16.22 3.91
N PRO A 383 -32.42 -16.64 4.22
CA PRO A 383 -32.71 -17.40 5.44
C PRO A 383 -31.97 -18.74 5.57
N ASN A 384 -31.45 -19.29 4.46
CA ASN A 384 -30.79 -20.60 4.42
C ASN A 384 -29.41 -20.47 3.73
N PRO A 385 -28.41 -19.87 4.39
CA PRO A 385 -27.11 -19.66 3.80
C PRO A 385 -26.38 -20.99 3.56
N LEU A 386 -25.78 -21.13 2.37
CA LEU A 386 -24.87 -22.23 2.08
C LEU A 386 -23.58 -22.08 2.90
N SER A 387 -22.92 -23.19 3.20
CA SER A 387 -21.65 -23.15 3.92
C SER A 387 -20.56 -22.50 3.07
N THR A 388 -19.87 -21.51 3.64
CA THR A 388 -18.68 -20.90 3.03
C THR A 388 -17.41 -21.71 3.25
N ARG A 389 -17.43 -22.77 4.07
CA ARG A 389 -16.24 -23.61 4.27
C ARG A 389 -15.86 -24.36 3.01
N GLY A 390 -14.58 -24.29 2.65
CA GLY A 390 -14.01 -24.92 1.47
C GLY A 390 -14.15 -24.13 0.17
N THR A 391 -14.82 -22.97 0.18
CA THR A 391 -14.85 -22.05 -0.97
C THR A 391 -13.44 -21.53 -1.29
N ILE A 392 -13.25 -20.98 -2.47
CA ILE A 392 -11.97 -20.43 -2.91
C ILE A 392 -11.51 -19.31 -1.96
N MET A 393 -12.38 -18.38 -1.57
CA MET A 393 -12.00 -17.32 -0.61
C MET A 393 -11.66 -17.88 0.78
N ASP A 394 -12.33 -18.95 1.24
CA ASP A 394 -11.97 -19.64 2.50
C ASP A 394 -10.56 -20.26 2.42
N ARG A 395 -10.21 -20.87 1.28
CA ARG A 395 -8.91 -21.51 1.04
C ARG A 395 -7.71 -20.55 0.95
N ILE A 396 -7.93 -19.26 0.66
CA ILE A 396 -6.84 -18.29 0.60
C ILE A 396 -6.32 -17.95 2.01
N ASP A 397 -5.01 -18.07 2.24
CA ASP A 397 -4.42 -17.83 3.56
C ASP A 397 -4.31 -16.34 3.88
N ILE A 398 -3.90 -15.54 2.89
CA ILE A 398 -3.64 -14.11 3.03
C ILE A 398 -4.25 -13.37 1.85
N ILE A 399 -5.23 -12.52 2.13
CA ILE A 399 -5.80 -11.59 1.15
C ILE A 399 -5.25 -10.21 1.45
N THR A 400 -4.75 -9.51 0.44
CA THR A 400 -4.45 -8.08 0.55
C THR A 400 -5.37 -7.26 -0.34
N GLY A 401 -5.69 -6.05 0.12
CA GLY A 401 -6.57 -5.15 -0.62
C GLY A 401 -6.26 -3.69 -0.34
N THR A 402 -6.90 -2.81 -1.11
CA THR A 402 -6.74 -1.36 -0.96
C THR A 402 -8.06 -0.69 -0.63
N LEU A 403 -7.97 0.42 0.10
CA LEU A 403 -9.09 1.33 0.35
C LEU A 403 -9.14 2.47 -0.68
N GLY A 404 -8.11 2.61 -1.53
CA GLY A 404 -7.94 3.77 -2.43
C GLY A 404 -8.32 3.55 -3.88
N LYS A 405 -9.10 2.51 -4.17
CA LYS A 405 -9.62 2.22 -5.52
C LYS A 405 -11.14 2.20 -5.53
N ALA A 406 -11.77 1.03 -5.64
CA ALA A 406 -13.23 0.92 -5.67
C ALA A 406 -13.91 1.53 -4.42
N TYR A 407 -13.24 1.55 -3.27
CA TYR A 407 -13.74 2.16 -2.03
C TYR A 407 -13.45 3.68 -1.90
N GLY A 408 -12.74 4.30 -2.84
CA GLY A 408 -12.68 5.77 -2.96
C GLY A 408 -11.92 6.54 -1.86
N CYS A 409 -11.21 5.87 -0.94
CA CYS A 409 -10.48 6.49 0.17
C CYS A 409 -8.95 6.34 0.00
N VAL A 410 -8.22 6.01 1.07
CA VAL A 410 -6.79 5.65 1.02
C VAL A 410 -6.44 4.71 2.16
N GLY A 411 -5.53 3.77 1.89
CA GLY A 411 -5.11 2.74 2.81
C GLY A 411 -4.93 1.39 2.11
N GLY A 412 -4.44 0.42 2.86
CA GLY A 412 -4.43 -0.99 2.46
C GLY A 412 -4.57 -1.88 3.67
N TYR A 413 -4.78 -3.15 3.42
CA TYR A 413 -4.97 -4.11 4.50
C TYR A 413 -4.49 -5.50 4.10
N ILE A 414 -4.33 -6.34 5.11
CA ILE A 414 -4.32 -7.80 4.96
C ILE A 414 -5.51 -8.38 5.73
N ALA A 415 -6.03 -9.52 5.29
CA ALA A 415 -7.00 -10.33 6.01
C ALA A 415 -6.55 -11.81 5.97
N GLY A 416 -6.74 -12.53 7.07
CA GLY A 416 -6.30 -13.92 7.21
C GLY A 416 -6.55 -14.44 8.62
N SER A 417 -5.86 -15.51 9.01
CA SER A 417 -6.01 -16.06 10.37
C SER A 417 -5.57 -15.06 11.44
N ALA A 418 -6.16 -15.18 12.64
CA ALA A 418 -5.86 -14.26 13.74
C ALA A 418 -4.37 -14.30 14.11
N ALA A 419 -3.77 -15.49 14.10
CA ALA A 419 -2.35 -15.68 14.39
C ALA A 419 -1.43 -15.02 13.36
N LEU A 420 -1.78 -15.11 12.06
CA LEU A 420 -1.05 -14.43 11.00
C LEU A 420 -1.11 -12.91 11.20
N VAL A 421 -2.32 -12.37 11.33
CA VAL A 421 -2.56 -10.94 11.52
C VAL A 421 -1.79 -10.42 12.74
N ASP A 422 -1.83 -11.16 13.84
CA ASP A 422 -1.15 -10.79 15.07
C ASP A 422 0.38 -10.83 14.96
N THR A 423 0.89 -11.79 14.19
CA THR A 423 2.31 -11.90 13.84
C THR A 423 2.77 -10.67 13.07
N ILE A 424 2.02 -10.26 12.04
CA ILE A 424 2.36 -9.07 11.25
C ILE A 424 2.24 -7.80 12.09
N ARG A 425 1.15 -7.64 12.85
CA ARG A 425 0.94 -6.53 13.79
C ARG A 425 2.10 -6.35 14.76
N SER A 426 2.68 -7.45 15.22
CA SER A 426 3.73 -7.45 16.25
C SER A 426 5.15 -7.32 15.71
N LEU A 427 5.39 -7.66 14.44
CA LEU A 427 6.74 -7.76 13.88
C LEU A 427 7.02 -6.79 12.72
N ALA A 428 6.00 -6.34 12.00
CA ALA A 428 6.20 -5.57 10.77
C ALA A 428 6.55 -4.10 11.07
N PRO A 429 7.78 -3.63 10.77
CA PRO A 429 8.17 -2.26 11.09
C PRO A 429 7.37 -1.21 10.29
N GLY A 430 6.97 -1.56 9.06
CA GLY A 430 6.11 -0.71 8.22
C GLY A 430 4.70 -0.49 8.77
N PHE A 431 4.26 -1.31 9.74
CA PHE A 431 3.04 -1.09 10.52
C PHE A 431 3.31 -0.34 11.82
N ILE A 432 4.34 -0.74 12.58
CA ILE A 432 4.58 -0.28 13.95
C ILE A 432 5.08 1.18 14.00
N PHE A 433 6.00 1.55 13.12
CA PHE A 433 6.76 2.80 13.20
C PHE A 433 6.26 3.86 12.20
N THR A 434 4.94 3.93 12.03
CA THR A 434 4.27 4.93 11.21
C THR A 434 3.03 5.48 11.92
N THR A 435 2.66 6.72 11.61
CA THR A 435 1.42 7.32 12.09
C THR A 435 0.22 6.55 11.53
N SER A 436 -0.79 6.33 12.37
CA SER A 436 -2.04 5.69 11.97
C SER A 436 -2.81 6.54 10.95
N LEU A 437 -3.66 5.91 10.13
CA LEU A 437 -4.50 6.62 9.18
C LEU A 437 -5.43 7.62 9.90
N PRO A 438 -5.79 8.75 9.26
CA PRO A 438 -6.81 9.66 9.78
C PRO A 438 -8.12 8.94 10.15
N PRO A 439 -8.75 9.25 11.30
CA PRO A 439 -10.04 8.68 11.69
C PRO A 439 -11.13 8.85 10.62
N ALA A 440 -11.22 10.06 10.03
CA ALA A 440 -12.18 10.34 8.97
C ALA A 440 -11.97 9.47 7.73
N THR A 441 -10.72 9.24 7.33
CA THR A 441 -10.39 8.33 6.22
C THR A 441 -10.81 6.89 6.51
N MET A 442 -10.57 6.40 7.74
CA MET A 442 -10.98 5.05 8.12
C MET A 442 -12.50 4.89 8.18
N ALA A 443 -13.21 5.90 8.72
CA ALA A 443 -14.67 5.91 8.78
C ALA A 443 -15.31 5.96 7.37
N GLY A 444 -14.78 6.79 6.46
CA GLY A 444 -15.23 6.83 5.07
C GLY A 444 -15.02 5.51 4.34
N ALA A 445 -13.85 4.88 4.53
CA ALA A 445 -13.54 3.59 3.91
C ALA A 445 -14.48 2.47 4.42
N ASP A 446 -14.73 2.45 5.72
CA ASP A 446 -15.67 1.52 6.34
C ASP A 446 -17.11 1.73 5.82
N ALA A 447 -17.57 2.98 5.69
CA ALA A 447 -18.85 3.30 5.05
C ALA A 447 -18.91 2.83 3.59
N ALA A 448 -17.85 3.06 2.81
CA ALA A 448 -17.77 2.63 1.41
C ALA A 448 -17.85 1.11 1.27
N ILE A 449 -17.16 0.35 2.14
CA ILE A 449 -17.21 -1.12 2.14
C ILE A 449 -18.63 -1.61 2.47
N ARG A 450 -19.24 -1.08 3.52
CA ARG A 450 -20.60 -1.47 3.92
C ARG A 450 -21.63 -1.12 2.85
N TYR A 451 -21.50 0.04 2.21
CA TYR A 451 -22.36 0.45 1.09
C TYR A 451 -22.23 -0.54 -0.08
N GLN A 452 -21.00 -0.85 -0.51
CA GLN A 452 -20.78 -1.77 -1.62
C GLN A 452 -21.22 -3.21 -1.29
N ALA A 453 -21.05 -3.66 -0.04
CA ALA A 453 -21.49 -4.98 0.38
C ALA A 453 -23.00 -5.19 0.21
N ARG A 454 -23.81 -4.15 0.45
CA ARG A 454 -25.29 -4.21 0.33
C ARG A 454 -25.84 -3.69 -1.00
N HIS A 455 -25.02 -3.04 -1.83
CA HIS A 455 -25.46 -2.40 -3.07
C HIS A 455 -24.67 -2.93 -4.27
N GLN A 456 -25.29 -3.81 -5.05
CA GLN A 456 -24.67 -4.42 -6.22
C GLN A 456 -24.74 -3.55 -7.49
N GLY A 457 -25.67 -2.59 -7.54
CA GLY A 457 -25.98 -1.79 -8.75
C GLY A 457 -24.75 -1.12 -9.36
N ASP A 458 -23.87 -0.54 -8.54
CA ASP A 458 -22.62 0.07 -9.01
C ASP A 458 -21.70 -0.94 -9.72
N ARG A 459 -21.58 -2.17 -9.21
CA ARG A 459 -20.76 -3.21 -9.85
C ARG A 459 -21.36 -3.62 -11.20
N VAL A 460 -22.68 -3.85 -11.24
CA VAL A 460 -23.38 -4.22 -12.47
C VAL A 460 -23.20 -3.13 -13.53
N LEU A 461 -23.46 -1.87 -13.17
CA LEU A 461 -23.27 -0.72 -14.06
C LEU A 461 -21.84 -0.62 -14.57
N GLN A 462 -20.83 -0.80 -13.71
CA GLN A 462 -19.43 -0.79 -14.15
C GLN A 462 -19.16 -1.86 -15.22
N GLN A 463 -19.65 -3.08 -15.03
CA GLN A 463 -19.45 -4.18 -15.98
C GLN A 463 -20.18 -3.91 -17.30
N LEU A 464 -21.42 -3.41 -17.26
CA LEU A 464 -22.18 -3.04 -18.45
C LEU A 464 -21.49 -1.92 -19.23
N HIS A 465 -21.05 -0.84 -18.57
CA HIS A 465 -20.29 0.24 -19.20
C HIS A 465 -18.96 -0.26 -19.78
N THR A 466 -18.26 -1.15 -19.08
CA THR A 466 -17.02 -1.76 -19.59
C THR A 466 -17.28 -2.55 -20.87
N ARG A 467 -18.29 -3.42 -20.88
CA ARG A 467 -18.67 -4.22 -22.05
C ARG A 467 -19.04 -3.33 -23.23
N ALA A 468 -19.81 -2.28 -22.98
CA ALA A 468 -20.22 -1.34 -24.03
C ALA A 468 -19.02 -0.55 -24.61
N VAL A 469 -18.07 -0.12 -23.77
CA VAL A 469 -16.83 0.54 -24.23
C VAL A 469 -15.95 -0.42 -25.02
N LYS A 470 -15.75 -1.67 -24.55
CA LYS A 470 -14.98 -2.70 -25.27
C LYS A 470 -15.59 -2.95 -26.65
N ALA A 471 -16.90 -3.18 -26.73
CA ALA A 471 -17.62 -3.41 -27.99
C ALA A 471 -17.48 -2.22 -28.96
N ALA A 472 -17.77 -1.00 -28.50
CA ALA A 472 -17.73 0.18 -29.35
C ALA A 472 -16.32 0.50 -29.90
N LEU A 473 -15.26 0.16 -29.15
CA LEU A 473 -13.89 0.30 -29.63
C LEU A 473 -13.53 -0.80 -30.65
N SER A 474 -13.93 -2.05 -30.38
CA SER A 474 -13.73 -3.18 -31.29
C SER A 474 -14.45 -2.99 -32.63
N ASP A 475 -15.68 -2.47 -32.62
CA ASP A 475 -16.46 -2.13 -33.83
C ASP A 475 -15.75 -1.11 -34.75
N HIS A 476 -14.75 -0.41 -34.22
CA HIS A 476 -13.93 0.55 -34.93
C HIS A 476 -12.48 0.12 -35.13
N ASP A 477 -12.20 -1.18 -35.00
CA ASP A 477 -10.88 -1.78 -35.24
C ASP A 477 -9.79 -1.20 -34.32
N ILE A 478 -10.17 -0.72 -33.13
CA ILE A 478 -9.23 -0.26 -32.10
C ILE A 478 -8.69 -1.48 -31.32
N PRO A 479 -7.37 -1.60 -31.12
CA PRO A 479 -6.74 -2.79 -30.54
C PRO A 479 -6.89 -2.88 -29.02
N VAL A 480 -8.08 -3.29 -28.56
CA VAL A 480 -8.34 -3.63 -27.16
C VAL A 480 -7.65 -4.97 -26.84
N ILE A 481 -6.80 -5.01 -25.81
CA ILE A 481 -6.21 -6.29 -25.36
C ILE A 481 -7.32 -7.13 -24.68
N PRO A 482 -7.65 -8.33 -25.21
CA PRO A 482 -8.72 -9.16 -24.67
C PRO A 482 -8.47 -9.53 -23.22
N ASN A 483 -9.49 -9.37 -22.38
CA ASN A 483 -9.40 -9.70 -20.96
C ASN A 483 -10.80 -9.82 -20.31
N PRO A 484 -10.94 -10.62 -19.24
CA PRO A 484 -12.22 -10.90 -18.58
C PRO A 484 -12.63 -9.83 -17.53
N SER A 485 -11.87 -8.73 -17.38
CA SER A 485 -12.04 -7.76 -16.30
C SER A 485 -12.68 -6.42 -16.73
N HIS A 486 -12.79 -5.49 -15.76
CA HIS A 486 -13.27 -4.11 -15.93
C HIS A 486 -12.25 -3.16 -16.62
N ILE A 487 -11.05 -3.65 -16.94
CA ILE A 487 -9.97 -2.82 -17.51
C ILE A 487 -10.03 -2.89 -19.04
N VAL A 488 -9.89 -1.74 -19.70
CA VAL A 488 -9.89 -1.59 -21.16
C VAL A 488 -8.52 -1.06 -21.62
N PRO A 489 -7.51 -1.94 -21.76
CA PRO A 489 -6.20 -1.57 -22.27
C PRO A 489 -6.20 -1.48 -23.81
N LEU A 490 -5.82 -0.34 -24.36
CA LEU A 490 -5.64 -0.16 -25.81
C LEU A 490 -4.16 -0.30 -26.15
N LEU A 491 -3.80 -1.32 -26.91
CA LEU A 491 -2.43 -1.58 -27.32
C LEU A 491 -1.95 -0.50 -28.31
N VAL A 492 -0.85 0.16 -27.98
CA VAL A 492 -0.16 1.10 -28.87
C VAL A 492 1.15 0.49 -29.38
N GLY A 493 1.91 -0.14 -28.47
CA GLY A 493 3.15 -0.84 -28.76
C GLY A 493 4.35 0.06 -29.05
N ASP A 494 4.24 1.35 -28.77
CA ASP A 494 5.33 2.32 -28.78
C ASP A 494 5.11 3.40 -27.71
N ALA A 495 6.17 3.74 -26.97
CA ALA A 495 6.10 4.64 -25.82
C ALA A 495 5.87 6.11 -26.21
N GLU A 496 6.45 6.55 -27.34
CA GLU A 496 6.33 7.91 -27.82
C GLU A 496 4.95 8.15 -28.42
N LEU A 497 4.46 7.22 -29.24
CA LEU A 497 3.09 7.25 -29.77
C LEU A 497 2.05 7.17 -28.66
N ALA A 498 2.25 6.33 -27.63
CA ALA A 498 1.32 6.24 -26.51
C ALA A 498 1.23 7.58 -25.77
N LYS A 499 2.37 8.24 -25.53
CA LYS A 499 2.41 9.57 -24.92
C LYS A 499 1.73 10.61 -25.81
N GLN A 500 2.07 10.66 -27.09
CA GLN A 500 1.45 11.61 -28.03
C GLN A 500 -0.07 11.42 -28.14
N ALA A 501 -0.55 10.17 -28.11
CA ALA A 501 -1.97 9.88 -28.10
C ALA A 501 -2.67 10.38 -26.82
N SER A 502 -2.05 10.12 -25.66
CA SER A 502 -2.52 10.61 -24.36
C SER A 502 -2.58 12.14 -24.31
N ASP A 503 -1.52 12.81 -24.77
CA ASP A 503 -1.43 14.27 -24.81
C ASP A 503 -2.50 14.87 -25.75
N ARG A 504 -2.69 14.31 -26.96
CA ARG A 504 -3.75 14.78 -27.90
C ARG A 504 -5.16 14.56 -27.37
N LEU A 505 -5.42 13.42 -26.74
CA LEU A 505 -6.71 13.15 -26.09
C LEU A 505 -7.00 14.19 -25.01
N LEU A 506 -5.99 14.57 -24.21
CA LEU A 506 -6.14 15.57 -23.18
C LEU A 506 -6.36 16.97 -23.78
N ASP A 507 -5.41 17.43 -24.60
CA ASP A 507 -5.33 18.82 -25.04
C ASP A 507 -6.40 19.19 -26.09
N GLN A 508 -6.77 18.25 -26.97
CA GLN A 508 -7.67 18.53 -28.11
C GLN A 508 -9.09 18.03 -27.87
N HIS A 509 -9.25 17.02 -27.03
CA HIS A 509 -10.55 16.38 -26.80
C HIS A 509 -11.01 16.47 -25.34
N GLY A 510 -10.23 17.03 -24.42
CA GLY A 510 -10.60 17.11 -23.00
C GLY A 510 -10.83 15.72 -22.38
N ILE A 511 -10.08 14.71 -22.83
CA ILE A 511 -10.15 13.32 -22.36
C ILE A 511 -8.83 12.97 -21.68
N TYR A 512 -8.89 12.71 -20.38
CA TYR A 512 -7.72 12.26 -19.65
C TYR A 512 -7.65 10.74 -19.59
N VAL A 513 -6.78 10.17 -20.44
CA VAL A 513 -6.35 8.76 -20.39
C VAL A 513 -4.83 8.72 -20.36
N GLN A 514 -4.25 8.13 -19.33
CA GLN A 514 -2.80 8.09 -19.15
C GLN A 514 -2.13 7.03 -20.05
N ALA A 515 -1.03 7.43 -20.70
CA ALA A 515 -0.09 6.50 -21.34
C ALA A 515 0.67 5.66 -20.31
N ILE A 516 0.68 4.34 -20.51
CA ILE A 516 1.37 3.38 -19.65
C ILE A 516 2.57 2.80 -20.40
N ASN A 517 3.76 3.15 -19.93
CA ASN A 517 5.05 2.78 -20.51
C ASN A 517 5.91 2.01 -19.49
N TYR A 518 7.08 1.52 -19.93
CA TYR A 518 8.10 0.95 -19.05
C TYR A 518 8.46 1.90 -17.88
N PRO A 519 8.68 1.39 -16.64
CA PRO A 519 8.72 -0.03 -16.23
C PRO A 519 7.37 -0.62 -15.84
N THR A 520 6.26 0.08 -16.04
CA THR A 520 4.94 -0.42 -15.62
C THR A 520 4.46 -1.58 -16.50
N VAL A 521 4.78 -1.55 -17.80
CA VAL A 521 4.56 -2.64 -18.75
C VAL A 521 5.86 -2.93 -19.51
N PRO A 522 6.04 -4.15 -20.08
CA PRO A 522 7.17 -4.45 -20.94
C PRO A 522 7.26 -3.51 -22.14
N ARG A 523 8.49 -3.30 -22.64
CA ARG A 523 8.71 -2.51 -23.87
C ARG A 523 8.04 -3.21 -25.05
N GLY A 524 7.38 -2.45 -25.91
CA GLY A 524 6.58 -2.96 -27.03
C GLY A 524 5.14 -3.31 -26.64
N GLU A 525 4.79 -3.28 -25.36
CA GLU A 525 3.42 -3.47 -24.87
C GLU A 525 2.80 -2.18 -24.29
N GLU A 526 3.33 -1.02 -24.70
CA GLU A 526 2.82 0.28 -24.29
C GLU A 526 1.35 0.44 -24.68
N ARG A 527 0.58 1.07 -23.80
CA ARG A 527 -0.88 1.09 -23.91
C ARG A 527 -1.50 2.33 -23.29
N LEU A 528 -2.71 2.65 -23.74
CA LEU A 528 -3.62 3.54 -23.01
C LEU A 528 -4.49 2.68 -22.11
N ARG A 529 -4.56 3.01 -20.81
CA ARG A 529 -5.36 2.24 -19.85
C ARG A 529 -6.65 2.97 -19.50
N ILE A 530 -7.76 2.48 -20.04
CA ILE A 530 -9.09 3.01 -19.80
C ILE A 530 -9.79 2.17 -18.73
N THR A 531 -10.50 2.83 -17.83
CA THR A 531 -11.18 2.23 -16.67
C THR A 531 -12.57 2.83 -16.53
N PRO A 532 -13.56 2.32 -17.28
CA PRO A 532 -14.94 2.77 -17.19
C PRO A 532 -15.48 2.59 -15.76
N THR A 533 -16.43 3.45 -15.40
CA THR A 533 -17.08 3.49 -14.08
C THR A 533 -18.59 3.64 -14.28
N PRO A 534 -19.41 3.47 -13.24
CA PRO A 534 -20.85 3.77 -13.29
C PRO A 534 -21.19 5.21 -13.71
N GLY A 535 -20.25 6.15 -13.60
CA GLY A 535 -20.46 7.54 -14.03
C GLY A 535 -20.23 7.78 -15.52
N HIS A 536 -19.65 6.82 -16.24
CA HIS A 536 -19.34 6.97 -17.67
C HIS A 536 -20.55 6.61 -18.55
N VAL A 537 -21.56 7.47 -18.52
CA VAL A 537 -22.76 7.35 -19.37
C VAL A 537 -22.44 7.36 -20.87
N GLN A 538 -23.42 6.96 -21.69
CA GLN A 538 -23.32 6.84 -23.13
C GLN A 538 -22.67 8.05 -23.81
N GLU A 539 -23.04 9.27 -23.42
CA GLU A 539 -22.49 10.50 -24.00
C GLU A 539 -20.97 10.60 -23.82
N HIS A 540 -20.45 10.15 -22.67
CA HIS A 540 -19.01 10.08 -22.44
C HIS A 540 -18.36 9.02 -23.33
N ARG A 541 -18.96 7.82 -23.43
CA ARG A 541 -18.46 6.71 -24.25
C ARG A 541 -18.36 7.13 -25.72
N ASP A 542 -19.41 7.74 -26.26
CA ASP A 542 -19.47 8.11 -27.66
C ASP A 542 -18.42 9.19 -27.98
N HIS A 543 -18.21 10.14 -27.06
CA HIS A 543 -17.11 11.11 -27.15
C HIS A 543 -15.73 10.45 -27.10
N LEU A 544 -15.50 9.52 -26.16
CA LEU A 544 -14.25 8.76 -26.05
C LEU A 544 -13.93 8.02 -27.36
N VAL A 545 -14.89 7.26 -27.87
CA VAL A 545 -14.70 6.44 -29.08
C VAL A 545 -14.39 7.33 -30.29
N SER A 546 -15.14 8.42 -30.46
CA SER A 546 -14.89 9.39 -31.54
C SER A 546 -13.48 9.99 -31.47
N ALA A 547 -13.06 10.45 -30.28
CA ALA A 547 -11.75 11.04 -30.07
C ALA A 547 -10.61 10.04 -30.28
N VAL A 548 -10.72 8.85 -29.70
CA VAL A 548 -9.72 7.77 -29.87
C VAL A 548 -9.56 7.42 -31.35
N ARG A 549 -10.65 7.31 -32.11
CA ARG A 549 -10.59 7.05 -33.56
C ARG A 549 -9.85 8.15 -34.33
N SER A 550 -10.12 9.41 -34.00
CA SER A 550 -9.42 10.54 -34.64
C SER A 550 -7.92 10.47 -34.33
N VAL A 551 -7.56 10.34 -33.05
CA VAL A 551 -6.16 10.29 -32.62
C VAL A 551 -5.42 9.09 -33.21
N TRP A 552 -6.03 7.90 -33.26
CA TRP A 552 -5.44 6.70 -33.89
C TRP A 552 -5.13 6.94 -35.37
N ARG A 553 -6.09 7.52 -36.11
CA ARG A 553 -5.92 7.84 -37.52
C ARG A 553 -4.82 8.88 -37.73
N ASP A 554 -4.85 9.96 -36.96
CA ASP A 554 -3.98 11.12 -37.17
C ASP A 554 -2.52 10.84 -36.76
N LEU A 555 -2.30 9.87 -35.85
CA LEU A 555 -0.98 9.40 -35.46
C LEU A 555 -0.53 8.14 -36.22
N GLY A 556 -1.39 7.54 -37.05
CA GLY A 556 -1.07 6.29 -37.77
C GLY A 556 -0.79 5.11 -36.82
N ILE A 557 -1.49 5.03 -35.69
CA ILE A 557 -1.31 3.93 -34.73
C ILE A 557 -1.97 2.66 -35.30
N ARG A 558 -1.26 1.53 -35.16
CA ARG A 558 -1.72 0.21 -35.60
C ARG A 558 -3.11 -0.13 -35.02
N ARG A 559 -3.95 -0.68 -35.88
CA ARG A 559 -5.29 -1.20 -35.59
C ARG A 559 -5.27 -2.69 -35.30
N THR A 560 -6.39 -3.25 -34.85
CA THR A 560 -6.50 -4.70 -34.60
C THR A 560 -6.15 -5.51 -35.85
N SER A 561 -6.66 -5.09 -37.01
CA SER A 561 -6.34 -5.68 -38.32
C SER A 561 -4.85 -5.65 -38.67
N ASP A 562 -4.14 -4.54 -38.36
CA ASP A 562 -2.69 -4.42 -38.59
C ASP A 562 -1.89 -5.40 -37.71
N TRP A 563 -2.30 -5.56 -36.45
CA TRP A 563 -1.67 -6.54 -35.54
C TRP A 563 -1.95 -7.97 -36.00
N ALA A 564 -3.18 -8.27 -36.45
CA ALA A 564 -3.52 -9.59 -36.98
C ALA A 564 -2.67 -9.95 -38.21
N ALA A 565 -2.41 -8.99 -39.10
CA ALA A 565 -1.53 -9.18 -40.26
C ALA A 565 -0.07 -9.51 -39.88
N GLN A 566 0.35 -9.21 -38.65
CA GLN A 566 1.67 -9.53 -38.09
C GLN A 566 1.68 -10.81 -37.23
N GLY A 567 0.58 -11.58 -37.22
CA GLY A 567 0.42 -12.79 -36.39
C GLY A 567 -0.18 -12.53 -35.01
N GLY A 568 -0.63 -11.32 -34.74
CA GLY A 568 -1.20 -10.89 -33.47
C GLY A 568 -0.15 -10.62 -32.39
N PHE A 569 -0.54 -9.88 -31.36
CA PHE A 569 0.34 -9.55 -30.24
C PHE A 569 -0.45 -9.38 -28.95
N VAL A 570 0.02 -9.99 -27.85
CA VAL A 570 -0.65 -10.00 -26.53
C VAL A 570 -2.15 -10.30 -26.57
N GLY A 571 -2.61 -11.11 -27.54
CA GLY A 571 -4.03 -11.45 -27.74
C GLY A 571 -4.76 -10.57 -28.76
N VAL A 572 -4.26 -9.37 -29.08
CA VAL A 572 -4.82 -8.52 -30.14
C VAL A 572 -4.54 -9.16 -31.50
N GLY A 573 -5.57 -9.34 -32.32
CA GLY A 573 -5.45 -9.97 -33.64
C GLY A 573 -5.11 -11.46 -33.60
N VAL A 574 -5.22 -12.11 -32.44
CA VAL A 574 -5.00 -13.55 -32.26
C VAL A 574 -6.35 -14.29 -32.31
N PRO A 575 -6.55 -15.23 -33.26
CA PRO A 575 -7.79 -15.99 -33.36
C PRO A 575 -8.16 -16.71 -32.04
N GLY A 576 -9.42 -16.55 -31.61
CA GLY A 576 -9.95 -17.21 -30.40
C GLY A 576 -9.56 -16.55 -29.07
N ALA A 577 -8.69 -15.54 -29.06
CA ALA A 577 -8.26 -14.88 -27.83
C ALA A 577 -9.40 -14.19 -27.07
N GLU A 578 -10.37 -13.59 -27.76
CA GLU A 578 -11.55 -12.97 -27.12
C GLU A 578 -12.43 -14.01 -26.41
N ALA A 579 -12.71 -15.13 -27.07
CA ALA A 579 -13.51 -16.22 -26.50
C ALA A 579 -12.83 -16.84 -25.27
N ALA A 580 -11.50 -16.99 -25.31
CA ALA A 580 -10.71 -17.46 -24.17
C ALA A 580 -10.68 -16.47 -22.99
N ASN A 581 -11.07 -15.22 -23.20
CA ASN A 581 -11.07 -14.14 -22.21
C ASN A 581 -12.50 -13.59 -21.97
N ALA A 582 -13.50 -14.47 -22.00
CA ALA A 582 -14.89 -14.10 -21.71
C ALA A 582 -15.01 -13.42 -20.33
N PRO A 583 -15.87 -12.39 -20.17
CA PRO A 583 -16.05 -11.70 -18.90
C PRO A 583 -16.39 -12.66 -17.77
N ILE A 584 -15.79 -12.45 -16.59
CA ILE A 584 -16.05 -13.30 -15.42
C ILE A 584 -17.48 -13.13 -14.88
N TRP A 585 -18.00 -11.91 -14.92
CA TRP A 585 -19.41 -11.65 -14.66
C TRP A 585 -20.23 -12.22 -15.81
N ASP A 586 -21.15 -13.13 -15.52
CA ASP A 586 -22.06 -13.66 -16.54
C ASP A 586 -23.32 -12.79 -16.71
N ASN A 587 -24.16 -13.12 -17.70
CA ASN A 587 -25.36 -12.34 -17.99
C ASN A 587 -26.43 -12.43 -16.89
N THR A 588 -26.52 -13.57 -16.20
CA THR A 588 -27.46 -13.79 -15.09
C THR A 588 -27.07 -12.94 -13.89
N GLN A 589 -25.78 -12.94 -13.52
CA GLN A 589 -25.22 -12.14 -12.43
C GLN A 589 -25.36 -10.63 -12.68
N LEU A 590 -25.41 -10.21 -13.96
CA LEU A 590 -25.67 -8.83 -14.36
C LEU A 590 -27.16 -8.48 -14.47
N GLY A 591 -28.07 -9.44 -14.23
CA GLY A 591 -29.52 -9.22 -14.34
C GLY A 591 -30.01 -8.96 -15.77
N LEU A 592 -29.26 -9.42 -16.78
CA LEU A 592 -29.66 -9.28 -18.18
C LEU A 592 -30.79 -10.26 -18.50
N GLN A 593 -31.86 -9.75 -19.10
CA GLN A 593 -32.94 -10.60 -19.60
C GLN A 593 -32.49 -11.41 -20.82
N PRO A 594 -33.13 -12.56 -21.13
CA PRO A 594 -32.84 -13.30 -22.35
C PRO A 594 -32.93 -12.39 -23.58
N HIS A 595 -31.86 -12.35 -24.39
CA HIS A 595 -31.73 -11.51 -25.58
C HIS A 595 -31.66 -9.99 -25.35
N GLU A 596 -31.56 -9.52 -24.11
CA GLU A 596 -31.35 -8.10 -23.82
C GLU A 596 -29.94 -7.66 -24.22
N THR A 597 -29.84 -6.55 -24.96
CA THR A 597 -28.55 -5.96 -25.30
C THR A 597 -27.99 -5.16 -24.12
N VAL A 598 -26.67 -4.99 -24.09
CA VAL A 598 -26.00 -4.19 -23.04
C VAL A 598 -26.54 -2.75 -23.00
N ASP A 599 -26.80 -2.14 -24.17
CA ASP A 599 -27.36 -0.79 -24.23
C ASP A 599 -28.80 -0.72 -23.70
N ALA A 600 -29.63 -1.73 -23.95
CA ALA A 600 -30.97 -1.81 -23.38
C ALA A 600 -30.95 -1.90 -21.85
N ALA A 601 -30.04 -2.72 -21.30
CA ALA A 601 -29.84 -2.83 -19.85
C ALA A 601 -29.34 -1.51 -19.23
N LEU A 602 -28.37 -0.84 -19.87
CA LEU A 602 -27.89 0.47 -19.43
C LEU A 602 -28.98 1.55 -19.46
N ALA A 603 -29.89 1.49 -20.44
CA ALA A 603 -31.03 2.41 -20.50
C ALA A 603 -32.04 2.17 -19.37
N ARG A 604 -32.23 0.92 -18.94
CA ARG A 604 -33.10 0.54 -17.80
C ARG A 604 -32.54 1.00 -16.46
N GLU A 605 -31.23 0.87 -16.26
CA GLU A 605 -30.55 1.23 -15.00
C GLU A 605 -30.32 2.73 -14.82
N ARG A 606 -30.62 3.58 -15.83
CA ARG A 606 -30.55 5.04 -15.66
C ARG A 606 -31.54 5.47 -14.56
N PRO A 607 -31.07 6.00 -13.42
CA PRO A 607 -32.00 6.56 -12.44
C PRO A 607 -32.77 7.71 -13.09
N ALA A 608 -34.06 7.85 -12.75
CA ALA A 608 -34.80 9.06 -13.06
C ALA A 608 -33.99 10.27 -12.58
N PRO A 609 -33.94 11.39 -13.33
CA PRO A 609 -33.08 12.52 -13.00
C PRO A 609 -33.32 12.92 -11.56
N ALA A 610 -32.27 12.80 -10.73
CA ALA A 610 -32.33 13.22 -9.34
C ALA A 610 -32.66 14.71 -9.34
N SER A 611 -33.85 15.07 -8.83
CA SER A 611 -34.13 16.44 -8.46
C SER A 611 -33.15 16.79 -7.35
N ILE A 612 -32.08 17.51 -7.70
CA ILE A 612 -31.19 18.11 -6.72
C ILE A 612 -32.10 19.05 -5.91
N PRO A 613 -32.32 18.81 -4.60
CA PRO A 613 -33.00 19.81 -3.80
C PRO A 613 -32.10 21.04 -3.83
N HIS A 614 -32.56 22.12 -4.47
CA HIS A 614 -31.92 23.41 -4.30
C HIS A 614 -31.91 23.68 -2.80
N MET A 615 -30.73 23.61 -2.19
CA MET A 615 -30.49 24.17 -0.88
C MET A 615 -30.80 25.67 -1.03
N GLN A 616 -32.01 26.07 -0.63
CA GLN A 616 -32.39 27.46 -0.56
C GLN A 616 -31.42 28.12 0.43
N THR A 617 -30.52 28.95 -0.07
CA THR A 617 -29.82 29.94 0.75
C THR A 617 -30.86 30.97 1.17
N GLY A 618 -31.63 30.64 2.21
CA GLY A 618 -32.55 31.58 2.86
C GLY A 618 -31.73 32.67 3.55
N GLY A 619 -31.65 33.84 2.92
CA GLY A 619 -31.26 35.07 3.58
C GLY A 619 -32.35 35.46 4.59
N ALA A 620 -32.22 35.00 5.83
CA ALA A 620 -33.01 35.51 6.93
C ALA A 620 -32.28 36.70 7.55
N THR A 621 -32.77 37.90 7.26
CA THR A 621 -32.44 39.12 8.00
C THR A 621 -32.89 38.97 9.45
N VAL A 622 -31.95 38.94 10.38
CA VAL A 622 -32.24 38.95 11.82
C VAL A 622 -32.52 40.39 12.26
N SER A 623 -33.77 40.66 12.66
CA SER A 623 -34.13 41.83 13.46
C SER A 623 -34.05 41.49 14.96
N PRO A 624 -33.62 42.42 15.83
CA PRO A 624 -33.40 42.12 17.24
C PRO A 624 -34.74 42.13 18.02
N ALA A 625 -34.99 41.06 18.76
CA ALA A 625 -36.13 40.99 19.69
C ALA A 625 -35.73 41.57 21.07
N ALA A 626 -36.59 42.44 21.58
CA ALA A 626 -36.46 43.19 22.81
C ALA A 626 -36.53 42.31 24.07
N ALA A 627 -35.86 42.78 25.13
CA ALA A 627 -35.87 42.20 26.46
C ALA A 627 -37.25 42.27 27.13
N GLY A 628 -37.66 41.15 27.73
CA GLY A 628 -38.84 41.05 28.60
C GLY A 628 -38.53 40.18 29.82
N ILE A 629 -38.68 40.79 30.99
CA ILE A 629 -38.35 40.30 32.34
C ILE A 629 -39.29 39.14 32.75
N ALA A 630 -38.76 38.11 33.42
CA ALA A 630 -39.58 37.17 34.19
C ALA A 630 -38.88 36.75 35.49
N SER A 631 -39.66 36.78 36.56
CA SER A 631 -39.34 36.64 37.98
C SER A 631 -39.13 35.19 38.45
N ALA A 632 -38.42 35.08 39.57
CA ALA A 632 -38.10 33.84 40.29
C ALA A 632 -39.28 33.24 41.08
N VAL A 633 -39.33 31.90 41.15
CA VAL A 633 -39.78 31.01 42.25
C VAL A 633 -39.11 29.65 41.96
N GLY A 634 -38.43 28.89 42.82
CA GLY A 634 -38.43 28.71 44.27
C GLY A 634 -38.64 27.21 44.51
N VAL A 635 -37.58 26.47 44.87
CA VAL A 635 -37.63 25.02 45.16
C VAL A 635 -37.27 24.77 46.62
N ALA A 636 -38.17 24.09 47.34
CA ALA A 636 -37.96 23.38 48.60
C ALA A 636 -38.71 22.04 48.45
N ALA A 637 -38.28 20.88 48.97
CA ALA A 637 -37.14 20.50 49.79
C ALA A 637 -36.65 19.12 49.31
#